data_AF-A0A255T392-F1
#
_entry.id   AF-A0A255T392-F1
#
_cell.length_a   1.000
_cell.length_b   1.000
_cell.length_c   1.000
_cell.angle_alpha   90.00
_cell.angle_beta   90.00
_cell.angle_gamma   90.00
#
_symmetry.space_group_name_H-M   'P 1'
#
loop_
_entity.id
_entity.type
_entity.pdbx_description
1 polymer ?
#
loop_
_entity_poly.entity_id
_entity_poly.type
_entity_poly.pdbx_seq_one_letter_code
_entity_poly.pdbx_strand_id
1 'polypeptide(L)'
;MQKCKKRSREGEIYHVTIMGSLVNVALLIIKFAAGIIGNSAAMIADAVHSLSDFATDIVVLVFVRIGNKPEDEDHDYGHGKYETLASAIIGMSLLVVGAMICYNGIYDTCLAVMGKALRTPGWVALAAAMASILLKEWAYRFTVAVGKRVGSQAVVANAWHHRSDSLSSVGTFLGVGGAILLGSNWAVLDSIAAIIVSFFIMGAALKLLKQSTDELMEKSLPHDMEEEIESIVGKEPCVSSMHHLRTRRIGNNIAISMHVRLPGETTLYHAHEHASSIERKLREHFGESTFIALHLEPTKVDGRYVEPTKTRCMLPILLIAAATLTMTTGCGCSDNNKEEADSVVHRNNIPVDTALRSRLADFANSPRPQGDFAFKVYDLTAEKTVYSYNENMALPSASCMKLLSGIAGLHLLGCDYQYETTLAMRGNVDAEGTLKGDIAFKAGLDPQLMEADLQPFAKALKDKGVKAVSGKLIVDLVVAEPVTSEEHWFPWDLTFSKYGLLYKGDKRIVRALRATLRGQGIATRDSQIVMARVPEGFTTVYTSTRSIEDVVKRMWKNSSNTQATAMLYTIGHHFRPQKHPVPSGVIYLKNFLRSKLGHRDSRIVIHDGCGLCVYNRLSPNALTAILEYGYKDKDIRGMLERNLSIAGVDGTLAREMCGQKVRGKVKGKTGTLSHPYGISSLAGLCEGSNGHMLAFAIMDSRMSVLDARVLQRKLCEAMVK
;
A
#
# COMPACT_ATOMS: atom_id res chain seq x y z
N MET A 1 -26.64 50.22 2.54
CA MET A 1 -25.24 50.12 2.05
C MET A 1 -24.82 48.65 2.04
N GLN A 2 -24.78 48.04 0.85
CA GLN A 2 -24.37 46.65 0.63
C GLN A 2 -22.86 46.48 0.91
N LYS A 3 -22.50 45.60 1.86
CA LYS A 3 -21.11 45.14 2.04
C LYS A 3 -20.76 44.20 0.88
N CYS A 4 -19.94 44.70 -0.04
CA CYS A 4 -19.37 43.92 -1.13
C CYS A 4 -18.44 42.83 -0.56
N LYS A 5 -18.83 41.57 -0.72
CA LYS A 5 -18.12 40.37 -0.26
C LYS A 5 -16.84 40.23 -1.11
N LYS A 6 -15.69 40.70 -0.61
CA LYS A 6 -14.38 40.53 -1.27
C LYS A 6 -14.12 39.02 -1.40
N ARG A 7 -14.11 38.48 -2.62
CA ARG A 7 -13.80 37.06 -2.87
C ARG A 7 -12.35 36.78 -2.45
N SER A 8 -12.07 35.59 -1.92
CA SER A 8 -10.69 35.18 -1.63
C SER A 8 -9.87 35.12 -2.93
N ARG A 9 -8.55 35.38 -2.85
CA ARG A 9 -7.63 35.31 -3.99
C ARG A 9 -7.77 34.01 -4.78
N GLU A 10 -7.87 32.89 -4.08
CA GLU A 10 -8.09 31.56 -4.66
C GLU A 10 -9.44 31.43 -5.37
N GLY A 11 -10.49 32.01 -4.79
CA GLY A 11 -11.83 32.03 -5.39
C GLY A 11 -11.90 32.85 -6.67
N GLU A 12 -11.13 33.93 -6.79
CA GLU A 12 -11.02 34.71 -8.03
C GLU A 12 -10.25 33.95 -9.12
N ILE A 13 -9.15 33.28 -8.76
CA ILE A 13 -8.37 32.43 -9.68
C ILE A 13 -9.26 31.31 -10.22
N TYR A 14 -9.92 30.56 -9.35
CA TYR A 14 -10.78 29.43 -9.74
C TYR A 14 -11.94 29.88 -10.63
N HIS A 15 -12.58 31.01 -10.31
CA HIS A 15 -13.69 31.54 -11.11
C HIS A 15 -13.25 31.99 -12.50
N VAL A 16 -12.08 32.61 -12.64
CA VAL A 16 -11.55 33.02 -13.96
C VAL A 16 -11.18 31.80 -14.79
N THR A 17 -10.53 30.80 -14.20
CA THR A 17 -10.19 29.56 -14.89
C THR A 17 -11.45 28.83 -15.39
N ILE A 18 -12.47 28.68 -14.55
CA ILE A 18 -13.75 28.06 -14.97
C ILE A 18 -14.41 28.85 -16.11
N MET A 19 -14.48 30.19 -15.99
CA MET A 19 -15.06 31.01 -17.04
C MET A 19 -14.29 30.89 -18.35
N GLY A 20 -12.95 30.84 -18.31
CA GLY A 20 -12.10 30.59 -19.48
C GLY A 20 -12.37 29.23 -20.11
N SER A 21 -12.44 28.16 -19.32
CA SER A 21 -12.75 26.82 -19.81
C SER A 21 -14.16 26.72 -20.41
N LEU A 22 -15.17 27.38 -19.82
CA LEU A 22 -16.53 27.42 -20.38
C LEU A 22 -16.57 28.11 -21.75
N VAL A 23 -15.81 29.19 -21.92
CA VAL A 23 -15.68 29.88 -23.22
C VAL A 23 -15.00 28.96 -24.23
N ASN A 24 -13.94 28.24 -23.86
CA ASN A 24 -13.28 27.26 -24.73
C ASN A 24 -14.25 26.17 -25.22
N VAL A 25 -15.07 25.60 -24.32
CA VAL A 25 -16.06 24.58 -24.66
C VAL A 25 -17.15 25.12 -25.59
N ALA A 26 -17.66 26.32 -25.31
CA ALA A 26 -18.66 26.95 -26.17
C ALA A 26 -18.11 27.20 -27.58
N LEU A 27 -16.88 27.74 -27.66
CA LEU A 27 -16.19 27.97 -28.94
C LEU A 27 -15.94 26.69 -29.71
N LEU A 28 -15.55 25.61 -29.03
CA LEU A 28 -15.34 24.30 -29.64
C LEU A 28 -16.60 23.81 -30.38
N ILE A 29 -17.75 23.85 -29.69
CA ILE A 29 -19.04 23.42 -30.26
C ILE A 29 -19.42 24.30 -31.45
N ILE A 30 -19.29 25.62 -31.30
CA ILE A 30 -19.62 26.58 -32.35
C ILE A 30 -18.74 26.37 -33.59
N LYS A 31 -17.42 26.19 -33.42
CA LYS A 31 -16.48 25.96 -34.52
C LYS A 31 -16.77 24.66 -35.26
N PHE A 32 -17.00 23.54 -34.54
CA PHE A 32 -17.35 22.27 -35.18
C PHE A 32 -18.65 22.36 -35.98
N ALA A 33 -19.71 22.94 -35.38
CA ALA A 33 -20.98 23.12 -36.05
C ALA A 33 -20.83 24.02 -37.29
N ALA A 34 -20.12 25.15 -37.17
CA ALA A 34 -19.89 26.08 -38.27
C ALA A 34 -18.99 25.51 -39.37
N GLY A 35 -18.02 24.66 -39.03
CA GLY A 35 -17.17 23.98 -40.01
C GLY A 35 -17.94 22.96 -40.85
N ILE A 36 -18.83 22.17 -40.22
CA ILE A 36 -19.68 21.19 -40.91
C ILE A 36 -20.76 21.91 -41.74
N ILE A 37 -21.53 22.81 -41.13
CA ILE A 37 -22.63 23.52 -41.79
C ILE A 37 -22.09 24.46 -42.88
N GLY A 38 -20.97 25.13 -42.59
CA GLY A 38 -20.30 26.05 -43.49
C GLY A 38 -19.36 25.39 -44.50
N ASN A 39 -19.23 24.05 -44.52
CA ASN A 39 -18.34 23.31 -45.42
C ASN A 39 -16.90 23.87 -45.49
N SER A 40 -16.32 24.23 -44.34
CA SER A 40 -14.96 24.79 -44.27
C SER A 40 -14.00 23.82 -43.59
N ALA A 41 -12.99 23.37 -44.33
CA ALA A 41 -11.91 22.55 -43.83
C ALA A 41 -11.03 23.33 -42.84
N ALA A 42 -10.78 24.62 -43.09
CA ALA A 42 -10.00 25.46 -42.19
C ALA A 42 -10.69 25.64 -40.83
N MET A 43 -12.01 25.80 -40.84
CA MET A 43 -12.80 25.90 -39.61
C MET A 43 -12.82 24.58 -38.83
N ILE A 44 -12.93 23.44 -39.52
CA ILE A 44 -12.81 22.12 -38.88
C ILE A 44 -11.42 21.94 -38.27
N ALA A 45 -10.35 22.37 -38.96
CA ALA A 45 -9.00 22.33 -38.42
C ALA A 45 -8.86 23.18 -37.15
N ASP A 46 -9.37 24.41 -37.15
CA ASP A 46 -9.37 25.28 -35.97
C ASP A 46 -10.22 24.72 -34.81
N ALA A 47 -11.32 24.02 -35.13
CA ALA A 47 -12.12 23.30 -34.14
C ALA A 47 -11.33 22.14 -33.49
N VAL A 48 -10.63 21.33 -34.29
CA VAL A 48 -9.77 20.23 -33.82
C VAL A 48 -8.58 20.77 -33.02
N HIS A 49 -8.01 21.89 -33.42
CA HIS A 49 -6.97 22.56 -32.62
C HIS A 49 -7.52 22.94 -31.24
N SER A 50 -8.69 23.57 -31.19
CA SER A 50 -9.36 23.91 -29.92
C SER A 50 -9.75 22.67 -29.10
N LEU A 51 -10.00 21.53 -29.75
CA LEU A 51 -10.26 20.24 -29.10
C LEU A 51 -9.00 19.72 -28.38
N SER A 52 -7.80 19.93 -28.93
CA SER A 52 -6.53 19.57 -28.30
C SER A 52 -6.37 20.27 -26.95
N ASP A 53 -6.67 21.58 -26.91
CA ASP A 53 -6.57 22.38 -25.69
C ASP A 53 -7.59 21.90 -24.66
N PHE A 54 -8.84 21.68 -25.10
CA PHE A 54 -9.88 21.14 -24.22
C PHE A 54 -9.58 19.72 -23.72
N ALA A 55 -9.00 18.86 -24.55
CA ALA A 55 -8.61 17.52 -24.15
C ALA A 55 -7.50 17.56 -23.09
N THR A 56 -6.55 18.51 -23.22
CA THR A 56 -5.52 18.76 -22.20
C THR A 56 -6.16 19.19 -20.88
N ASP A 57 -7.14 20.11 -20.91
CA ASP A 57 -7.91 20.51 -19.73
C ASP A 57 -8.67 19.33 -19.10
N ILE A 58 -9.26 18.44 -19.92
CA ILE A 58 -9.94 17.22 -19.43
C ILE A 58 -8.97 16.25 -18.78
N VAL A 59 -7.78 16.03 -19.35
CA VAL A 59 -6.76 15.17 -18.73
C VAL A 59 -6.45 15.68 -17.32
N VAL A 60 -6.22 16.98 -17.20
CA VAL A 60 -6.00 17.63 -15.91
C VAL A 60 -7.22 17.51 -14.98
N LEU A 61 -8.45 17.53 -15.47
CA LEU A 61 -9.64 17.49 -14.61
C LEU A 61 -10.09 16.06 -14.21
N VAL A 62 -9.97 15.10 -15.12
CA VAL A 62 -10.48 13.72 -14.98
C VAL A 62 -9.37 12.77 -14.56
N PHE A 63 -8.23 12.81 -15.24
CA PHE A 63 -7.14 11.88 -14.99
C PHE A 63 -6.28 12.27 -13.80
N VAL A 64 -6.28 13.53 -13.35
CA VAL A 64 -5.71 13.88 -12.03
C VAL A 64 -6.49 13.23 -10.89
N ARG A 65 -7.81 13.06 -10.98
CA ARG A 65 -8.57 12.33 -9.94
C ARG A 65 -8.24 10.85 -9.90
N ILE A 66 -7.98 10.25 -11.07
CA ILE A 66 -7.60 8.84 -11.20
C ILE A 66 -6.12 8.65 -10.80
N GLY A 67 -5.26 9.59 -11.20
CA GLY A 67 -3.83 9.61 -10.93
C GLY A 67 -3.48 9.93 -9.47
N ASN A 68 -4.31 10.75 -8.80
CA ASN A 68 -4.23 11.00 -7.36
C ASN A 68 -4.86 9.88 -6.50
N LYS A 69 -5.26 8.76 -7.12
CA LYS A 69 -5.63 7.58 -6.34
C LYS A 69 -4.38 7.11 -5.59
N PRO A 70 -4.47 6.90 -4.26
CA PRO A 70 -3.32 6.51 -3.45
C PRO A 70 -2.75 5.17 -3.93
N GLU A 71 -1.50 4.91 -3.56
CA GLU A 71 -0.81 3.64 -3.75
C GLU A 71 -1.71 2.45 -3.37
N ASP A 72 -1.68 1.41 -4.22
CA ASP A 72 -2.33 0.13 -3.95
C ASP A 72 -1.36 -1.05 -4.14
N GLU A 73 -1.82 -2.27 -3.89
CA GLU A 73 -0.94 -3.46 -3.83
C GLU A 73 -0.17 -3.73 -5.14
N ASP A 74 -0.67 -3.22 -6.27
CA ASP A 74 -0.07 -3.42 -7.59
C ASP A 74 0.66 -2.15 -8.10
N HIS A 75 0.58 -1.02 -7.38
CA HIS A 75 1.14 0.27 -7.78
C HIS A 75 1.81 1.00 -6.61
N ASP A 76 3.04 0.58 -6.27
CA ASP A 76 3.87 1.12 -5.17
C ASP A 76 4.25 2.62 -5.32
N TYR A 77 4.11 3.19 -6.53
CA TYR A 77 4.34 4.62 -6.80
C TYR A 77 3.05 5.39 -7.12
N GLY A 78 1.89 4.78 -6.85
CA GLY A 78 0.57 5.34 -7.16
C GLY A 78 0.20 5.27 -8.64
N HIS A 79 -0.88 5.96 -8.99
CA HIS A 79 -1.53 5.86 -10.29
C HIS A 79 -1.13 7.00 -11.26
N GLY A 80 -0.08 7.75 -10.96
CA GLY A 80 0.30 8.94 -11.74
C GLY A 80 0.53 8.66 -13.23
N LYS A 81 1.06 7.49 -13.59
CA LYS A 81 1.32 7.12 -14.99
C LYS A 81 0.05 6.94 -15.85
N TYR A 82 -1.14 6.82 -15.25
CA TYR A 82 -2.40 6.81 -16.01
C TYR A 82 -2.66 8.16 -16.71
N GLU A 83 -2.20 9.27 -16.12
CA GLU A 83 -2.27 10.60 -16.73
C GLU A 83 -1.36 10.71 -17.96
N THR A 84 -0.13 10.18 -17.84
CA THR A 84 0.82 10.07 -18.95
C THR A 84 0.26 9.24 -20.10
N LEU A 85 -0.38 8.11 -19.79
CA LEU A 85 -1.01 7.23 -20.79
C LEU A 85 -2.17 7.92 -21.50
N ALA A 86 -3.03 8.63 -20.77
CA ALA A 86 -4.13 9.40 -21.36
C ALA A 86 -3.61 10.49 -22.31
N SER A 87 -2.57 11.22 -21.89
CA SER A 87 -1.91 12.25 -22.71
C SER A 87 -1.32 11.67 -24.00
N ALA A 88 -0.72 10.47 -23.92
CA ALA A 88 -0.20 9.77 -25.10
C ALA A 88 -1.31 9.39 -26.09
N ILE A 89 -2.44 8.85 -25.61
CA ILE A 89 -3.59 8.47 -26.45
C ILE A 89 -4.19 9.68 -27.16
N ILE A 90 -4.32 10.81 -26.45
CA ILE A 90 -4.83 12.06 -27.02
C ILE A 90 -3.85 12.62 -28.05
N GLY A 91 -2.55 12.68 -27.73
CA GLY A 91 -1.51 13.09 -28.67
C GLY A 91 -1.52 12.26 -29.94
N MET A 92 -1.65 10.93 -29.84
CA MET A 92 -1.76 10.03 -30.99
C MET A 92 -3.01 10.32 -31.82
N SER A 93 -4.17 10.50 -31.17
CA SER A 93 -5.44 10.79 -31.83
C SER A 93 -5.38 12.11 -32.61
N LEU A 94 -4.81 13.16 -32.00
CA LEU A 94 -4.63 14.47 -32.64
C LEU A 94 -3.65 14.41 -33.80
N LEU A 95 -2.60 13.59 -33.71
CA LEU A 95 -1.66 13.40 -34.82
C LEU A 95 -2.35 12.76 -36.03
N VAL A 96 -3.17 11.73 -35.81
CA VAL A 96 -3.96 11.08 -36.86
C VAL A 96 -4.95 12.05 -37.49
N VAL A 97 -5.72 12.79 -36.68
CA VAL A 97 -6.70 13.76 -37.18
C VAL A 97 -6.00 14.90 -37.93
N GLY A 98 -4.89 15.43 -37.40
CA GLY A 98 -4.09 16.47 -38.06
C GLY A 98 -3.55 16.01 -39.40
N ALA A 99 -3.01 14.78 -39.48
CA ALA A 99 -2.54 14.19 -40.73
C ALA A 99 -3.67 13.98 -41.75
N MET A 100 -4.87 13.58 -41.30
CA MET A 100 -6.04 13.43 -42.15
C MET A 100 -6.51 14.78 -42.73
N ILE A 101 -6.53 15.84 -41.91
CA ILE A 101 -6.85 17.20 -42.37
C ILE A 101 -5.82 17.69 -43.38
N CYS A 102 -4.53 17.46 -43.11
CA CYS A 102 -3.44 17.81 -44.03
C CYS A 102 -3.61 17.08 -45.38
N TYR A 103 -3.83 15.76 -45.35
CA TYR A 103 -4.04 14.95 -46.54
C TYR A 103 -5.24 15.43 -47.37
N ASN A 104 -6.40 15.67 -46.72
CA ASN A 104 -7.59 16.18 -47.39
C ASN A 104 -7.35 17.57 -47.98
N GLY A 105 -6.68 18.47 -47.24
CA GLY A 105 -6.31 19.79 -47.73
C GLY A 105 -5.40 19.73 -48.95
N ILE A 106 -4.40 18.84 -48.96
CA ILE A 106 -3.52 18.62 -50.12
C ILE A 106 -4.31 18.05 -51.30
N TYR A 107 -5.16 17.06 -51.06
CA TYR A 107 -6.01 16.45 -52.08
C TYR A 107 -6.92 17.49 -52.75
N ASP A 108 -7.63 18.30 -51.95
CA ASP A 108 -8.49 19.37 -52.45
C ASP A 108 -7.68 20.43 -53.21
N THR A 109 -6.49 20.77 -52.72
CA THR A 109 -5.58 21.71 -53.41
C THR A 109 -5.15 21.15 -54.77
N CYS A 110 -4.81 19.86 -54.86
CA CYS A 110 -4.48 19.21 -56.13
C CYS A 110 -5.68 19.17 -57.09
N LEU A 111 -6.89 18.88 -56.59
CA LEU A 111 -8.10 18.90 -57.42
C LEU A 111 -8.39 20.31 -57.99
N ALA A 112 -8.16 21.36 -57.19
CA ALA A 112 -8.30 22.74 -57.64
C ALA A 112 -7.30 23.09 -58.75
N VAL A 113 -6.04 22.67 -58.62
CA VAL A 113 -5.00 22.85 -59.64
C VAL A 113 -5.36 22.11 -60.94
N MET A 114 -6.04 20.96 -60.84
CA MET A 114 -6.56 20.20 -61.99
C MET A 114 -7.85 20.78 -62.60
N GLY A 115 -8.31 21.95 -62.14
CA GLY A 115 -9.47 22.67 -62.69
C GLY A 115 -10.83 22.16 -62.22
N LYS A 116 -10.89 21.34 -61.16
CA LYS A 116 -12.16 20.92 -60.56
C LYS A 116 -12.66 21.97 -59.57
N ALA A 117 -13.95 22.26 -59.62
CA ALA A 117 -14.58 23.20 -58.68
C ALA A 117 -14.58 22.64 -57.26
N LEU A 118 -13.94 23.36 -56.33
CA LEU A 118 -14.03 23.08 -54.89
C LEU A 118 -15.33 23.63 -54.31
N ARG A 119 -15.78 23.03 -53.20
CA ARG A 119 -16.87 23.59 -52.41
C ARG A 119 -16.41 24.89 -51.77
N THR A 120 -17.17 25.95 -51.95
CA THR A 120 -16.88 27.25 -51.31
C THR A 120 -17.35 27.22 -49.86
N PRO A 121 -16.54 27.72 -48.91
CA PRO A 121 -16.97 27.82 -47.53
C PRO A 121 -18.10 28.85 -47.39
N GLY A 122 -19.04 28.60 -46.49
CA GLY A 122 -20.21 29.44 -46.26
C GLY A 122 -19.92 30.58 -45.27
N TRP A 123 -20.74 31.64 -45.33
CA TRP A 123 -20.69 32.79 -44.42
C TRP A 123 -20.78 32.41 -42.93
N VAL A 124 -21.42 31.27 -42.61
CA VAL A 124 -21.50 30.72 -41.25
C VAL A 124 -20.11 30.39 -40.70
N ALA A 125 -19.20 29.83 -41.51
CA ALA A 125 -17.83 29.55 -41.11
C ALA A 125 -17.04 30.85 -40.86
N LEU A 126 -17.22 31.86 -41.70
CA LEU A 126 -16.55 33.15 -41.54
C LEU A 126 -17.00 33.88 -40.26
N ALA A 127 -18.31 33.88 -40.00
CA ALA A 127 -18.89 34.47 -38.79
C ALA A 127 -18.37 33.76 -37.52
N ALA A 128 -18.27 32.43 -37.54
CA ALA A 128 -17.72 31.67 -36.43
C ALA A 128 -16.21 31.93 -36.21
N ALA A 129 -15.42 32.08 -37.28
CA ALA A 129 -14.00 32.45 -37.18
C ALA A 129 -13.83 33.82 -36.53
N MET A 130 -14.61 34.82 -36.98
CA MET A 130 -14.62 36.15 -36.38
C MET A 130 -15.05 36.11 -34.90
N ALA A 131 -16.12 35.37 -34.58
CA ALA A 131 -16.58 35.21 -33.21
C ALA A 131 -15.51 34.57 -32.32
N SER A 132 -14.77 33.56 -32.82
CA SER A 132 -13.65 32.94 -32.12
C SER A 132 -12.56 33.95 -31.75
N ILE A 133 -12.13 34.77 -32.71
CA ILE A 133 -11.10 35.79 -32.50
C ILE A 133 -11.54 36.79 -31.43
N LEU A 134 -12.77 37.30 -31.53
CA LEU A 134 -13.31 38.29 -30.60
C LEU A 134 -13.46 37.71 -29.18
N LEU A 135 -13.99 36.50 -29.06
CA LEU A 135 -14.19 35.84 -27.77
C LEU A 135 -12.87 35.45 -27.10
N LYS A 136 -11.87 34.97 -27.85
CA LYS A 136 -10.53 34.67 -27.33
C LYS A 136 -9.77 35.94 -26.91
N GLU A 137 -9.86 37.02 -27.68
CA GLU A 137 -9.28 38.32 -27.30
C GLU A 137 -9.96 38.89 -26.05
N TRP A 138 -11.28 38.75 -25.94
CA TRP A 138 -12.02 39.11 -24.72
C TRP A 138 -11.57 38.27 -23.51
N ALA A 139 -11.45 36.94 -23.68
CA ALA A 139 -10.97 36.03 -22.64
C ALA A 139 -9.53 36.38 -22.20
N TYR A 140 -8.65 36.72 -23.13
CA TYR A 140 -7.30 37.22 -22.85
C TYR A 140 -7.34 38.48 -21.97
N ARG A 141 -8.07 39.52 -22.40
CA ARG A 141 -8.15 40.79 -21.67
C ARG A 141 -8.74 40.61 -20.27
N PHE A 142 -9.80 39.82 -20.15
CA PHE A 142 -10.43 39.51 -18.87
C PHE A 142 -9.47 38.76 -17.95
N THR A 143 -8.80 37.72 -18.44
CA THR A 143 -7.89 36.87 -17.66
C THR A 143 -6.63 37.63 -17.23
N VAL A 144 -6.03 38.46 -18.10
CA VAL A 144 -4.91 39.34 -17.73
C VAL A 144 -5.33 40.37 -16.69
N ALA A 145 -6.50 41.00 -16.85
CA ALA A 145 -6.98 42.01 -15.92
C ALA A 145 -7.24 41.45 -14.51
N VAL A 146 -7.68 40.19 -14.41
CA VAL A 146 -7.78 39.51 -13.10
C VAL A 146 -6.40 39.06 -12.62
N GLY A 147 -5.59 38.43 -13.48
CA GLY A 147 -4.25 37.96 -13.13
C GLY A 147 -3.34 39.05 -12.55
N LYS A 148 -3.37 40.25 -13.14
CA LYS A 148 -2.67 41.43 -12.61
C LYS A 148 -3.26 41.93 -11.28
N ARG A 149 -4.59 41.93 -11.12
CA ARG A 149 -5.25 42.33 -9.87
C ARG A 149 -4.93 41.40 -8.70
N VAL A 150 -4.87 40.09 -8.94
CA VAL A 150 -4.58 39.08 -7.91
C VAL A 150 -3.09 38.77 -7.75
N GLY A 151 -2.22 39.44 -8.53
CA GLY A 151 -0.77 39.23 -8.51
C GLY A 151 -0.34 37.82 -8.93
N SER A 152 -1.11 37.13 -9.78
CA SER A 152 -0.82 35.76 -10.22
C SER A 152 -0.19 35.73 -11.60
N GLN A 153 1.13 35.52 -11.65
CA GLN A 153 1.86 35.33 -12.91
C GLN A 153 1.37 34.09 -13.69
N ALA A 154 0.94 33.03 -12.98
CA ALA A 154 0.38 31.83 -13.60
C ALA A 154 -0.92 32.13 -14.37
N VAL A 155 -1.82 32.95 -13.80
CA VAL A 155 -3.06 33.36 -14.50
C VAL A 155 -2.76 34.26 -15.68
N VAL A 156 -1.76 35.14 -15.57
CA VAL A 156 -1.31 35.97 -16.70
C VAL A 156 -0.71 35.11 -17.82
N ALA A 157 0.07 34.08 -17.48
CA ALA A 157 0.63 33.13 -18.45
C ALA A 157 -0.48 32.34 -19.15
N ASN A 158 -1.49 31.87 -18.41
CA ASN A 158 -2.66 31.21 -18.99
C ASN A 158 -3.46 32.14 -19.92
N ALA A 159 -3.52 33.44 -19.62
CA ALA A 159 -4.15 34.40 -20.53
C ALA A 159 -3.40 34.47 -21.88
N TRP A 160 -2.07 34.50 -21.87
CA TRP A 160 -1.27 34.49 -23.10
C TRP A 160 -1.52 33.26 -23.97
N HIS A 161 -1.88 32.14 -23.38
CA HIS A 161 -2.31 30.95 -24.12
C HIS A 161 -3.56 31.24 -24.98
N HIS A 162 -4.60 31.87 -24.42
CA HIS A 162 -5.79 32.28 -25.18
C HIS A 162 -5.47 33.19 -26.37
N ARG A 163 -4.42 34.02 -26.24
CA ARG A 163 -3.96 34.91 -27.31
C ARG A 163 -3.16 34.18 -28.39
N SER A 164 -2.44 33.12 -28.03
CA SER A 164 -1.81 32.24 -29.02
C SER A 164 -2.88 31.54 -29.87
N ASP A 165 -3.97 31.09 -29.26
CA ASP A 165 -5.06 30.42 -29.97
C ASP A 165 -5.79 31.37 -30.92
N SER A 166 -5.96 32.64 -30.54
CA SER A 166 -6.61 33.63 -31.41
C SER A 166 -5.81 33.85 -32.70
N LEU A 167 -4.47 33.76 -32.67
CA LEU A 167 -3.63 33.84 -33.86
C LEU A 167 -3.89 32.68 -34.84
N SER A 168 -4.13 31.47 -34.32
CA SER A 168 -4.51 30.32 -35.15
C SER A 168 -5.87 30.56 -35.83
N SER A 169 -6.87 31.04 -35.08
CA SER A 169 -8.19 31.43 -35.63
C SER A 169 -8.13 32.59 -36.64
N VAL A 170 -7.16 33.50 -36.53
CA VAL A 170 -6.93 34.55 -37.55
C VAL A 170 -6.51 33.92 -38.88
N GLY A 171 -5.65 32.90 -38.86
CA GLY A 171 -5.27 32.16 -40.08
C GLY A 171 -6.48 31.53 -40.76
N THR A 172 -7.36 30.90 -39.99
CA THR A 172 -8.64 30.36 -40.47
C THR A 172 -9.56 31.44 -41.03
N PHE A 173 -9.71 32.57 -40.34
CA PHE A 173 -10.53 33.69 -40.79
C PHE A 173 -10.04 34.24 -42.14
N LEU A 174 -8.72 34.38 -42.33
CA LEU A 174 -8.14 34.85 -43.59
C LEU A 174 -8.33 33.82 -44.72
N GLY A 175 -8.17 32.53 -44.44
CA GLY A 175 -8.40 31.46 -45.41
C GLY A 175 -9.86 31.38 -45.89
N VAL A 176 -10.80 31.33 -44.94
CA VAL A 176 -12.24 31.31 -45.22
C VAL A 176 -12.68 32.61 -45.91
N GLY A 177 -12.23 33.75 -45.40
CA GLY A 177 -12.59 35.07 -45.92
C GLY A 177 -12.06 35.29 -47.33
N GLY A 178 -10.82 34.89 -47.59
CA GLY A 178 -10.22 34.92 -48.93
C GLY A 178 -10.98 34.03 -49.91
N ALA A 179 -11.35 32.81 -49.50
CA ALA A 179 -12.14 31.89 -50.32
C ALA A 179 -13.55 32.42 -50.66
N ILE A 180 -14.17 33.21 -49.78
CA ILE A 180 -15.49 33.81 -50.00
C ILE A 180 -15.40 35.09 -50.85
N LEU A 181 -14.50 36.02 -50.49
CA LEU A 181 -14.45 37.37 -51.07
C LEU A 181 -13.82 37.42 -52.46
N LEU A 182 -12.85 36.53 -52.75
CA LEU A 182 -12.17 36.48 -54.05
C LEU A 182 -12.88 35.56 -55.07
N GLY A 183 -14.00 34.93 -54.67
CA GLY A 183 -14.84 34.10 -55.54
C GLY A 183 -14.38 32.64 -55.69
N SER A 184 -15.12 31.86 -56.48
CA SER A 184 -14.95 30.39 -56.62
C SER A 184 -13.55 29.95 -57.08
N ASN A 185 -12.81 30.82 -57.77
CA ASN A 185 -11.45 30.54 -58.24
C ASN A 185 -10.42 30.51 -57.10
N TRP A 186 -10.74 31.07 -55.94
CA TRP A 186 -9.87 31.13 -54.75
C TRP A 186 -10.38 30.26 -53.59
N ALA A 187 -11.34 29.37 -53.85
CA ALA A 187 -11.87 28.43 -52.86
C ALA A 187 -10.78 27.57 -52.20
N VAL A 188 -9.65 27.38 -52.89
CA VAL A 188 -8.45 26.67 -52.39
C VAL A 188 -7.80 27.32 -51.15
N LEU A 189 -8.04 28.60 -50.89
CA LEU A 189 -7.49 29.30 -49.72
C LEU A 189 -7.97 28.69 -48.40
N ASP A 190 -9.17 28.12 -48.36
CA ASP A 190 -9.67 27.38 -47.20
C ASP A 190 -8.86 26.09 -46.98
N SER A 191 -8.62 25.31 -48.03
CA SER A 191 -7.77 24.11 -47.96
C SER A 191 -6.32 24.43 -47.57
N ILE A 192 -5.75 25.52 -48.09
CA ILE A 192 -4.40 25.97 -47.72
C ILE A 192 -4.34 26.38 -46.24
N ALA A 193 -5.32 27.13 -45.76
CA ALA A 193 -5.40 27.48 -44.34
C ALA A 193 -5.56 26.23 -43.47
N ALA A 194 -6.35 25.24 -43.90
CA ALA A 194 -6.47 23.96 -43.20
C ALA A 194 -5.13 23.20 -43.13
N ILE A 195 -4.34 23.20 -44.20
CA ILE A 195 -2.98 22.61 -44.21
C ILE A 195 -2.08 23.32 -43.19
N ILE A 196 -2.05 24.65 -43.19
CA ILE A 196 -1.20 25.42 -42.25
C ILE A 196 -1.60 25.11 -40.80
N VAL A 197 -2.90 25.13 -40.49
CA VAL A 197 -3.41 24.82 -39.15
C VAL A 197 -3.11 23.36 -38.77
N SER A 198 -3.16 22.42 -39.72
CA SER A 198 -2.83 21.02 -39.47
C SER A 198 -1.38 20.81 -39.00
N PHE A 199 -0.42 21.60 -39.50
CA PHE A 199 0.96 21.54 -39.02
C PHE A 199 1.10 22.02 -37.57
N PHE A 200 0.34 23.04 -37.17
CA PHE A 200 0.30 23.45 -35.76
C PHE A 200 -0.31 22.37 -34.86
N ILE A 201 -1.37 21.69 -35.32
CA ILE A 201 -1.98 20.57 -34.61
C ILE A 201 -0.98 19.41 -34.46
N MET A 202 -0.32 19.02 -35.55
CA MET A 202 0.68 17.96 -35.53
C MET A 202 1.87 18.32 -34.63
N GLY A 203 2.33 19.57 -34.65
CA GLY A 203 3.38 20.06 -33.76
C GLY A 203 3.01 19.96 -32.28
N ALA A 204 1.78 20.35 -31.92
CA ALA A 204 1.25 20.19 -30.56
C ALA A 204 1.12 18.72 -30.16
N ALA A 205 0.60 17.87 -31.05
CA ALA A 205 0.48 16.44 -30.84
C ALA A 205 1.85 15.75 -30.63
N LEU A 206 2.86 16.09 -31.44
CA LEU A 206 4.22 15.57 -31.29
C LEU A 206 4.87 16.04 -29.99
N LYS A 207 4.60 17.27 -29.54
CA LYS A 207 5.06 17.76 -28.23
C LYS A 207 4.46 16.96 -27.09
N LEU A 208 3.14 16.70 -27.10
CA LEU A 208 2.46 15.86 -26.11
C LEU A 208 2.99 14.42 -26.11
N LEU A 209 3.18 13.84 -27.29
CA LEU A 209 3.75 12.49 -27.44
C LEU A 209 5.19 12.42 -26.93
N LYS A 210 6.02 13.41 -27.26
CA LYS A 210 7.40 13.49 -26.75
C LYS A 210 7.43 13.58 -25.23
N GLN A 211 6.62 14.45 -24.64
CA GLN A 211 6.53 14.58 -23.18
C GLN A 211 6.09 13.26 -22.53
N SER A 212 5.06 12.62 -23.08
CA SER A 212 4.55 11.35 -22.55
C SER A 212 5.56 10.21 -22.70
N THR A 213 6.29 10.19 -23.82
CA THR A 213 7.35 9.20 -24.07
C THR A 213 8.55 9.42 -23.15
N ASP A 214 8.99 10.67 -23.00
CA ASP A 214 10.07 11.05 -22.07
C ASP A 214 9.73 10.59 -20.64
N GLU A 215 8.48 10.78 -20.21
CA GLU A 215 8.02 10.33 -18.89
C GLU A 215 7.91 8.81 -18.78
N LEU A 216 7.38 8.11 -19.78
CA LEU A 216 7.30 6.64 -19.80
C LEU A 216 8.69 5.98 -19.82
N MET A 217 9.65 6.62 -20.49
CA MET A 217 11.06 6.19 -20.55
C MET A 217 11.87 6.60 -19.32
N GLU A 218 11.22 7.18 -18.30
CA GLU A 218 11.83 7.64 -17.04
C GLU A 218 13.02 8.58 -17.28
N LYS A 219 12.90 9.48 -18.25
CA LYS A 219 13.90 10.51 -18.51
C LYS A 219 14.13 11.35 -17.25
N SER A 220 15.40 11.65 -16.97
CA SER A 220 15.80 12.55 -15.89
C SER A 220 15.06 13.88 -15.96
N LEU A 221 14.89 14.50 -14.79
CA LEU A 221 14.40 15.86 -14.68
C LEU A 221 15.31 16.84 -15.44
N PRO A 222 14.80 18.01 -15.82
CA PRO A 222 15.61 19.09 -16.39
C PRO A 222 16.83 19.42 -15.52
N HIS A 223 17.95 19.77 -16.16
CA HIS A 223 19.24 19.95 -15.48
C HIS A 223 19.20 21.04 -14.41
N ASP A 224 18.45 22.12 -14.64
CA ASP A 224 18.18 23.19 -13.68
C ASP A 224 17.50 22.67 -12.40
N MET A 225 16.55 21.73 -12.52
CA MET A 225 15.94 21.10 -11.35
C MET A 225 16.91 20.17 -10.62
N GLU A 226 17.77 19.46 -11.34
CA GLU A 226 18.81 18.62 -10.73
C GLU A 226 19.85 19.48 -10.00
N GLU A 227 20.25 20.62 -10.56
CA GLU A 227 21.11 21.62 -9.89
C GLU A 227 20.45 22.19 -8.62
N GLU A 228 19.14 22.42 -8.63
CA GLU A 228 18.40 22.83 -7.43
C GLU A 228 18.43 21.74 -6.34
N ILE A 229 18.22 20.48 -6.72
CA ILE A 229 18.32 19.33 -5.80
C ILE A 229 19.72 19.27 -5.19
N GLU A 230 20.76 19.38 -6.03
CA GLU A 230 22.16 19.41 -5.60
C GLU A 230 22.44 20.57 -4.64
N SER A 231 21.90 21.76 -4.93
CA SER A 231 22.03 22.94 -4.07
C SER A 231 21.36 22.76 -2.71
N ILE A 232 20.17 22.16 -2.66
CA ILE A 232 19.45 21.90 -1.40
C ILE A 232 20.21 20.90 -0.53
N VAL A 233 20.67 19.80 -1.13
CA VAL A 233 21.41 18.75 -0.45
C VAL A 233 22.79 19.24 0.00
N GLY A 234 23.48 20.02 -0.84
CA GLY A 234 24.79 20.59 -0.54
C GLY A 234 24.79 21.63 0.58
N LYS A 235 23.63 22.20 0.92
CA LYS A 235 23.46 23.12 2.07
C LYS A 235 23.22 22.39 3.39
N GLU A 236 23.03 21.07 3.40
CA GLU A 236 22.85 20.31 4.63
C GLU A 236 24.19 20.19 5.38
N PRO A 237 24.25 20.52 6.69
CA PRO A 237 25.47 20.35 7.47
C PRO A 237 25.98 18.91 7.43
N CYS A 238 27.30 18.75 7.46
CA CYS A 238 27.97 17.44 7.47
C CYS A 238 27.82 16.60 6.19
N VAL A 239 27.10 17.06 5.16
CA VAL A 239 27.13 16.41 3.84
C VAL A 239 28.44 16.72 3.13
N SER A 240 29.25 15.70 2.89
CA SER A 240 30.55 15.86 2.24
C SER A 240 30.47 15.79 0.71
N SER A 241 29.58 14.94 0.18
CA SER A 241 29.36 14.80 -1.27
C SER A 241 28.05 14.07 -1.57
N MET A 242 27.35 14.51 -2.61
CA MET A 242 26.23 13.77 -3.21
C MET A 242 26.70 13.10 -4.51
N HIS A 243 26.20 11.90 -4.82
CA HIS A 243 26.47 11.21 -6.08
C HIS A 243 25.33 10.27 -6.46
N HIS A 244 25.37 9.76 -7.70
CA HIS A 244 24.34 8.86 -8.25
C HIS A 244 22.92 9.45 -8.15
N LEU A 245 22.78 10.76 -8.39
CA LEU A 245 21.47 11.38 -8.51
C LEU A 245 20.74 10.75 -9.69
N ARG A 246 19.57 10.20 -9.41
CA ARG A 246 18.62 9.69 -10.38
C ARG A 246 17.29 10.33 -10.07
N THR A 247 16.77 11.02 -11.06
CA THR A 247 15.47 11.67 -10.96
C THR A 247 14.56 11.11 -12.03
N ARG A 248 13.25 11.07 -11.75
CA ARG A 248 12.23 10.76 -12.74
C ARG A 248 10.92 11.42 -12.36
N ARG A 249 10.06 11.61 -13.36
CA ARG A 249 8.69 12.11 -13.17
C ARG A 249 7.70 10.94 -13.07
N ILE A 250 6.70 11.07 -12.20
CA ILE A 250 5.63 10.09 -11.98
C ILE A 250 4.30 10.87 -11.91
N GLY A 251 3.69 11.11 -13.06
CA GLY A 251 2.56 12.03 -13.21
C GLY A 251 2.98 13.46 -12.81
N ASN A 252 2.27 14.01 -11.82
CA ASN A 252 2.61 15.32 -11.23
C ASN A 252 3.64 15.25 -10.09
N ASN A 253 4.04 14.05 -9.65
CA ASN A 253 5.05 13.89 -8.61
C ASN A 253 6.42 13.63 -9.24
N ILE A 254 7.47 13.83 -8.44
CA ILE A 254 8.83 13.46 -8.81
C ILE A 254 9.34 12.39 -7.86
N ALA A 255 10.23 11.54 -8.37
CA ALA A 255 11.00 10.61 -7.57
C ALA A 255 12.48 10.95 -7.67
N ILE A 256 13.12 11.11 -6.51
CA ILE A 256 14.50 11.48 -6.35
C ILE A 256 15.20 10.35 -5.60
N SER A 257 16.23 9.76 -6.21
CA SER A 257 17.09 8.77 -5.60
C SER A 257 18.53 9.26 -5.66
N MET A 258 19.25 9.23 -4.54
CA MET A 258 20.64 9.70 -4.50
C MET A 258 21.44 9.03 -3.39
N HIS A 259 22.76 9.08 -3.51
CA HIS A 259 23.68 8.68 -2.46
C HIS A 259 24.28 9.92 -1.81
N VAL A 260 24.22 9.99 -0.48
CA VAL A 260 24.73 11.12 0.31
C VAL A 260 25.84 10.61 1.22
N ARG A 261 26.99 11.29 1.19
CA ARG A 261 28.13 10.97 2.06
C ARG A 261 28.17 11.84 3.31
N LEU A 262 28.40 11.18 4.44
CA LEU A 262 28.56 11.80 5.76
C LEU A 262 29.89 11.32 6.39
N PRO A 263 30.49 12.06 7.34
CA PRO A 263 31.62 11.59 8.12
C PRO A 263 31.33 10.21 8.72
N GLY A 264 32.30 9.28 8.64
CA GLY A 264 32.09 7.93 9.17
C GLY A 264 31.82 7.89 10.68
N GLU A 265 32.24 8.93 11.40
CA GLU A 265 32.07 9.09 12.85
C GLU A 265 30.65 9.50 13.24
N THR A 266 29.82 9.92 12.27
CA THR A 266 28.43 10.32 12.50
C THR A 266 27.64 9.11 13.01
N THR A 267 27.01 9.27 14.18
CA THR A 267 26.16 8.21 14.74
C THR A 267 24.97 7.94 13.81
N LEU A 268 24.43 6.71 13.86
CA LEU A 268 23.24 6.35 13.07
C LEU A 268 22.06 7.32 13.29
N TYR A 269 21.91 7.80 14.52
CA TYR A 269 20.87 8.78 14.87
C TYR A 269 21.07 10.11 14.12
N HIS A 270 22.27 10.71 14.20
CA HIS A 270 22.54 11.97 13.50
C HIS A 270 22.53 11.81 11.98
N ALA A 271 22.96 10.65 11.46
CA ALA A 271 22.85 10.34 10.05
C ALA A 271 21.38 10.30 9.60
N HIS A 272 20.48 9.73 10.41
CA HIS A 272 19.03 9.77 10.16
C HIS A 272 18.48 11.20 10.25
N GLU A 273 18.90 12.03 11.20
CA GLU A 273 18.48 13.43 11.30
C GLU A 273 18.85 14.23 10.03
N HIS A 274 20.07 14.07 9.52
CA HIS A 274 20.49 14.71 8.27
C HIS A 274 19.67 14.21 7.07
N ALA A 275 19.44 12.89 6.98
CA ALA A 275 18.59 12.33 5.93
C ALA A 275 17.16 12.87 5.99
N SER A 276 16.54 12.90 7.18
CA SER A 276 15.20 13.45 7.38
C SER A 276 15.14 14.95 7.11
N SER A 277 16.19 15.71 7.44
CA SER A 277 16.29 17.13 7.11
C SER A 277 16.34 17.35 5.60
N ILE A 278 17.15 16.57 4.88
CA ILE A 278 17.22 16.61 3.41
C ILE A 278 15.87 16.23 2.81
N GLU A 279 15.26 15.14 3.25
CA GLU A 279 13.94 14.70 2.78
C GLU A 279 12.89 15.79 2.98
N ARG A 280 12.84 16.40 4.17
CA ARG A 280 11.89 17.46 4.49
C ARG A 280 12.11 18.68 3.60
N LYS A 281 13.36 19.16 3.43
CA LYS A 281 13.67 20.32 2.58
C LYS A 281 13.30 20.07 1.12
N LEU A 282 13.56 18.86 0.61
CA LEU A 282 13.20 18.48 -0.74
C LEU A 282 11.66 18.37 -0.91
N ARG A 283 10.92 17.85 0.07
CA ARG A 283 9.45 17.84 0.07
C ARG A 283 8.85 19.23 0.20
N GLU A 284 9.43 20.11 1.03
CA GLU A 284 9.00 21.51 1.15
C GLU A 284 9.16 22.27 -0.17
N HIS A 285 10.22 21.98 -0.94
CA HIS A 285 10.51 22.67 -2.21
C HIS A 285 9.76 22.06 -3.41
N PHE A 286 9.74 20.74 -3.54
CA PHE A 286 9.17 20.04 -4.71
C PHE A 286 7.76 19.45 -4.48
N GLY A 287 7.25 19.50 -3.25
CA GLY A 287 5.93 19.02 -2.84
C GLY A 287 5.98 17.80 -1.92
N GLU A 288 5.03 17.72 -0.99
CA GLU A 288 4.92 16.66 0.03
C GLU A 288 4.82 15.25 -0.55
N SER A 289 4.26 15.11 -1.75
CA SER A 289 4.12 13.85 -2.48
C SER A 289 5.38 13.42 -3.24
N THR A 290 6.51 14.10 -3.03
CA THR A 290 7.81 13.74 -3.63
C THR A 290 8.35 12.46 -3.01
N PHE A 291 8.64 11.48 -3.87
CA PHE A 291 9.30 10.24 -3.46
C PHE A 291 10.79 10.48 -3.31
N ILE A 292 11.35 10.18 -2.14
CA ILE A 292 12.77 10.39 -1.86
C ILE A 292 13.36 9.09 -1.34
N ALA A 293 14.43 8.63 -1.99
CA ALA A 293 15.23 7.50 -1.57
C ALA A 293 16.68 7.94 -1.37
N LEU A 294 17.10 8.07 -0.12
CA LEU A 294 18.46 8.43 0.25
C LEU A 294 19.24 7.18 0.66
N HIS A 295 20.38 6.95 0.01
CA HIS A 295 21.36 5.96 0.45
C HIS A 295 22.52 6.68 1.15
N LEU A 296 22.70 6.44 2.45
CA LEU A 296 23.77 7.07 3.22
C LEU A 296 25.06 6.24 3.16
N GLU A 297 26.17 6.90 2.90
CA GLU A 297 27.50 6.28 2.88
C GLU A 297 28.50 7.08 3.73
N PRO A 298 29.53 6.44 4.30
CA PRO A 298 30.62 7.18 4.90
C PRO A 298 31.49 7.85 3.82
N THR A 299 32.10 8.99 4.16
CA THR A 299 33.08 9.68 3.31
C THR A 299 34.21 8.72 2.92
N LYS A 300 34.54 8.69 1.62
CA LYS A 300 35.69 7.92 1.12
C LYS A 300 36.97 8.74 1.27
N VAL A 301 38.02 8.12 1.76
CA VAL A 301 39.39 8.64 1.73
C VAL A 301 40.16 7.78 0.72
N ASP A 302 40.75 8.40 -0.30
CA ASP A 302 41.46 7.71 -1.40
C ASP A 302 40.64 6.61 -2.09
N GLY A 303 39.34 6.83 -2.25
CA GLY A 303 38.42 5.91 -2.92
C GLY A 303 38.00 4.68 -2.09
N ARG A 304 38.45 4.56 -0.84
CA ARG A 304 38.07 3.47 0.09
C ARG A 304 37.26 4.01 1.26
N TYR A 305 36.40 3.17 1.81
CA TYR A 305 35.74 3.44 3.09
C TYR A 305 36.75 3.21 4.21
N VAL A 306 36.84 4.16 5.13
CA VAL A 306 37.76 4.09 6.27
C VAL A 306 36.92 3.97 7.54
N GLU A 307 37.30 3.04 8.42
CA GLU A 307 36.65 2.95 9.74
C GLU A 307 36.94 4.22 10.55
N PRO A 308 35.94 4.78 11.25
CA PRO A 308 36.15 5.88 12.19
C PRO A 308 37.26 5.54 13.17
N THR A 309 38.24 6.42 13.32
CA THR A 309 39.32 6.23 14.29
C THR A 309 38.69 6.08 15.68
N LYS A 310 38.81 4.90 16.29
CA LYS A 310 38.46 4.71 17.71
C LYS A 310 39.31 5.67 18.53
N THR A 311 38.74 6.79 18.97
CA THR A 311 39.33 7.57 20.05
C THR A 311 39.43 6.62 21.24
N ARG A 312 40.65 6.17 21.52
CA ARG A 312 40.95 5.33 22.69
C ARG A 312 40.38 6.04 23.91
N CYS A 313 39.38 5.43 24.53
CA CYS A 313 39.08 5.68 25.92
C CYS A 313 40.25 5.10 26.73
N MET A 314 41.37 5.83 26.81
CA MET A 314 42.37 5.61 27.85
C MET A 314 41.80 6.20 29.13
N LEU A 315 41.12 5.38 29.93
CA LEU A 315 41.04 5.64 31.36
C LEU A 315 42.40 5.27 31.97
N PRO A 316 43.00 6.12 32.82
CA PRO A 316 44.29 5.83 33.43
C PRO A 316 44.13 4.75 34.50
N ILE A 317 44.90 3.67 34.36
CA ILE A 317 45.23 2.77 35.47
C ILE A 317 46.22 3.54 36.35
N LEU A 318 45.76 4.06 37.48
CA LEU A 318 46.64 4.47 38.57
C LEU A 318 46.03 4.11 39.93
N LEU A 319 46.69 3.14 40.58
CA LEU A 319 46.94 3.05 42.02
C LEU A 319 45.76 3.17 42.99
N ILE A 320 45.19 2.02 43.39
CA ILE A 320 45.00 1.72 44.83
C ILE A 320 45.48 0.29 45.08
N ALA A 321 46.72 0.19 45.54
CA ALA A 321 47.21 -0.95 46.30
C ALA A 321 46.96 -0.64 47.78
N ALA A 322 46.17 -1.47 48.46
CA ALA A 322 46.39 -1.88 49.84
C ALA A 322 45.28 -2.81 50.32
N ALA A 323 45.71 -3.93 50.91
CA ALA A 323 45.00 -4.83 51.82
C ALA A 323 44.62 -6.20 51.22
N THR A 324 45.62 -7.08 51.15
CA THR A 324 45.42 -8.52 51.33
C THR A 324 46.46 -9.04 52.32
N LEU A 325 45.97 -9.55 53.45
CA LEU A 325 46.52 -10.68 54.22
C LEU A 325 45.43 -11.01 55.26
N THR A 326 44.75 -12.15 55.19
CA THR A 326 45.27 -13.41 55.74
C THR A 326 44.38 -14.58 55.32
N MET A 327 45.03 -15.74 55.17
CA MET A 327 44.42 -17.03 54.85
C MET A 327 43.77 -17.68 56.08
N THR A 328 42.80 -18.57 55.84
CA THR A 328 42.57 -19.88 56.53
C THR A 328 41.35 -20.55 55.84
N THR A 329 41.53 -21.60 55.03
CA THR A 329 41.33 -23.04 55.35
C THR A 329 40.12 -23.38 56.22
N GLY A 330 39.22 -24.25 55.73
CA GLY A 330 38.46 -25.15 56.61
C GLY A 330 37.09 -25.62 56.13
N CYS A 331 37.04 -26.89 55.72
CA CYS A 331 35.95 -27.87 55.87
C CYS A 331 34.61 -27.71 55.12
N GLY A 332 34.25 -28.77 54.39
CA GLY A 332 32.89 -29.04 53.97
C GLY A 332 32.07 -29.80 55.01
N CYS A 333 30.78 -30.00 54.70
CA CYS A 333 29.99 -31.21 54.99
C CYS A 333 28.64 -31.17 54.25
N SER A 334 28.46 -32.23 53.44
CA SER A 334 27.28 -33.01 53.04
C SER A 334 25.86 -32.67 53.58
N ASP A 335 24.93 -32.65 52.60
CA ASP A 335 23.60 -33.27 52.49
C ASP A 335 22.50 -33.06 53.56
N ASN A 336 21.28 -32.66 53.15
CA ASN A 336 20.28 -33.52 52.49
C ASN A 336 18.84 -32.94 52.54
N ASN A 337 17.99 -33.45 51.64
CA ASN A 337 16.50 -33.50 51.63
C ASN A 337 15.73 -32.25 51.10
N LYS A 338 14.72 -32.36 50.23
CA LYS A 338 13.87 -33.49 49.78
C LYS A 338 13.25 -33.13 48.42
N GLU A 339 13.28 -34.06 47.47
CA GLU A 339 12.44 -34.04 46.26
C GLU A 339 11.08 -34.70 46.56
N GLU A 340 9.99 -34.05 46.18
CA GLU A 340 8.67 -34.67 46.04
C GLU A 340 8.53 -35.26 44.64
N ALA A 341 8.18 -36.54 44.60
CA ALA A 341 7.91 -37.30 43.40
C ALA A 341 6.52 -36.99 42.84
N ASP A 342 6.39 -36.92 41.51
CA ASP A 342 5.15 -37.33 40.87
C ASP A 342 5.29 -37.77 39.39
N SER A 343 4.69 -38.93 39.13
CA SER A 343 4.30 -39.57 37.86
C SER A 343 5.36 -39.98 36.82
N VAL A 344 5.51 -41.29 36.69
CA VAL A 344 6.28 -41.99 35.65
C VAL A 344 5.56 -41.86 34.30
N VAL A 345 6.04 -40.97 33.44
CA VAL A 345 5.77 -41.00 31.99
C VAL A 345 6.81 -41.91 31.36
N HIS A 346 6.40 -42.89 30.55
CA HIS A 346 7.28 -43.68 29.69
C HIS A 346 8.10 -42.73 28.80
N ARG A 347 9.29 -42.33 29.25
CA ARG A 347 10.18 -41.47 28.46
C ARG A 347 10.83 -42.33 27.38
N ASN A 348 10.51 -42.07 26.12
CA ASN A 348 11.28 -42.54 24.99
C ASN A 348 12.77 -42.22 25.24
N ASN A 349 13.61 -43.24 25.40
CA ASN A 349 15.04 -43.04 25.62
C ASN A 349 15.79 -42.85 24.30
N ILE A 350 15.21 -42.07 23.39
CA ILE A 350 15.86 -41.71 22.13
C ILE A 350 16.94 -40.66 22.45
N PRO A 351 18.20 -40.86 22.02
CA PRO A 351 19.25 -39.87 22.21
C PRO A 351 19.10 -38.70 21.23
N VAL A 352 19.55 -37.52 21.62
CA VAL A 352 19.64 -36.37 20.71
C VAL A 352 20.89 -36.46 19.83
N ASP A 353 20.88 -35.78 18.68
CA ASP A 353 22.07 -35.65 17.82
C ASP A 353 23.18 -34.85 18.52
N THR A 354 24.21 -35.55 19.00
CA THR A 354 25.36 -34.96 19.70
C THR A 354 26.24 -34.13 18.78
N ALA A 355 26.32 -34.49 17.49
CA ALA A 355 27.07 -33.71 16.50
C ALA A 355 26.37 -32.38 16.22
N LEU A 356 25.03 -32.38 16.09
CA LEU A 356 24.24 -31.15 15.99
C LEU A 356 24.40 -30.29 17.24
N ARG A 357 24.32 -30.88 18.44
CA ARG A 357 24.55 -30.16 19.69
C ARG A 357 25.90 -29.45 19.70
N SER A 358 26.98 -30.11 19.24
CA SER A 358 28.30 -29.49 19.13
C SER A 358 28.30 -28.31 18.15
N ARG A 359 27.74 -28.48 16.94
CA ARG A 359 27.65 -27.39 15.95
C ARG A 359 26.88 -26.18 16.47
N LEU A 360 25.80 -26.40 17.22
CA LEU A 360 25.01 -25.33 17.84
C LEU A 360 25.76 -24.63 18.98
N ALA A 361 26.56 -25.37 19.75
CA ALA A 361 27.44 -24.80 20.77
C ALA A 361 28.52 -23.92 20.16
N ASP A 362 29.18 -24.40 19.10
CA ASP A 362 30.18 -23.64 18.35
C ASP A 362 29.57 -22.36 17.75
N PHE A 363 28.37 -22.46 17.17
CA PHE A 363 27.63 -21.32 16.67
C PHE A 363 27.32 -20.30 17.78
N ALA A 364 26.85 -20.76 18.95
CA ALA A 364 26.50 -19.88 20.06
C ALA A 364 27.72 -19.12 20.63
N ASN A 365 28.90 -19.72 20.58
CA ASN A 365 30.16 -19.15 21.03
C ASN A 365 30.89 -18.32 19.95
N SER A 366 30.41 -18.36 18.70
CA SER A 366 31.01 -17.63 17.59
C SER A 366 30.82 -16.11 17.75
N PRO A 367 31.83 -15.28 17.38
CA PRO A 367 31.67 -13.84 17.32
C PRO A 367 30.50 -13.42 16.44
N ARG A 368 29.72 -12.45 16.91
CA ARG A 368 28.54 -11.92 16.21
C ARG A 368 28.36 -10.43 16.46
N PRO A 369 27.57 -9.73 15.62
CA PRO A 369 27.20 -8.34 15.84
C PRO A 369 26.58 -8.09 17.21
N GLN A 370 26.75 -6.87 17.74
CA GLN A 370 26.18 -6.48 19.02
C GLN A 370 24.66 -6.43 18.96
N GLY A 371 24.00 -6.91 20.02
CA GLY A 371 22.55 -6.96 20.16
C GLY A 371 22.12 -8.11 21.05
N ASP A 372 20.82 -8.22 21.30
CA ASP A 372 20.25 -9.35 22.01
C ASP A 372 20.02 -10.50 21.05
N PHE A 373 20.55 -11.67 21.41
CA PHE A 373 20.42 -12.89 20.65
C PHE A 373 20.05 -14.04 21.58
N ALA A 374 19.00 -14.78 21.22
CA ALA A 374 18.57 -15.96 21.94
C ALA A 374 17.99 -17.00 20.97
N PHE A 375 18.27 -18.28 21.21
CA PHE A 375 17.67 -19.36 20.45
C PHE A 375 17.52 -20.64 21.26
N LYS A 376 16.63 -21.51 20.80
CA LYS A 376 16.48 -22.88 21.32
C LYS A 376 16.18 -23.83 20.17
N VAL A 377 16.82 -25.00 20.21
CA VAL A 377 16.53 -26.13 19.31
C VAL A 377 16.08 -27.31 20.18
N TYR A 378 14.87 -27.78 19.94
CA TYR A 378 14.22 -28.86 20.67
C TYR A 378 13.95 -30.02 19.71
N ASP A 379 14.36 -31.22 20.10
CA ASP A 379 14.12 -32.44 19.35
C ASP A 379 12.72 -32.97 19.70
N LEU A 380 11.80 -32.89 18.75
CA LEU A 380 10.42 -33.37 18.91
C LEU A 380 10.35 -34.88 18.88
N THR A 381 11.35 -35.56 18.30
CA THR A 381 11.40 -37.02 18.20
C THR A 381 11.94 -37.61 19.51
N ALA A 382 13.01 -37.02 20.04
CA ALA A 382 13.62 -37.42 21.31
C ALA A 382 12.99 -36.77 22.54
N GLU A 383 12.09 -35.80 22.35
CA GLU A 383 11.45 -34.98 23.39
C GLU A 383 12.46 -34.32 24.35
N LYS A 384 13.57 -33.81 23.79
CA LYS A 384 14.70 -33.26 24.55
C LYS A 384 15.25 -32.01 23.88
N THR A 385 15.72 -31.06 24.69
CA THR A 385 16.49 -29.93 24.17
C THR A 385 17.80 -30.43 23.55
N VAL A 386 18.02 -30.09 22.27
CA VAL A 386 19.31 -30.34 21.61
C VAL A 386 20.34 -29.36 22.14
N TYR A 387 20.04 -28.06 22.03
CA TYR A 387 20.85 -26.96 22.54
C TYR A 387 20.00 -25.71 22.78
N SER A 388 20.42 -24.86 23.70
CA SER A 388 19.77 -23.59 24.00
C SER A 388 20.79 -22.49 24.31
N TYR A 389 20.45 -21.26 23.95
CA TYR A 389 21.24 -20.07 24.22
C TYR A 389 20.30 -18.94 24.64
N ASN A 390 20.41 -18.48 25.89
CA ASN A 390 19.52 -17.46 26.47
C ASN A 390 18.02 -17.79 26.31
N GLU A 391 17.62 -19.06 26.39
CA GLU A 391 16.28 -19.49 25.98
C GLU A 391 15.11 -18.91 26.78
N ASN A 392 15.38 -18.40 27.99
CA ASN A 392 14.38 -17.73 28.83
C ASN A 392 14.42 -16.20 28.70
N MET A 393 15.28 -15.65 27.83
CA MET A 393 15.31 -14.22 27.55
C MET A 393 14.03 -13.81 26.82
N ALA A 394 13.25 -12.95 27.46
CA ALA A 394 12.00 -12.44 26.91
C ALA A 394 12.30 -11.29 25.94
N LEU A 395 12.09 -11.54 24.64
CA LEU A 395 12.43 -10.63 23.54
C LEU A 395 11.18 -10.25 22.73
N PRO A 396 11.21 -9.11 22.03
CA PRO A 396 10.18 -8.77 21.06
C PRO A 396 9.96 -9.89 20.04
N SER A 397 8.73 -10.41 19.96
CA SER A 397 8.44 -11.58 19.12
C SER A 397 8.16 -11.26 17.66
N ALA A 398 7.81 -10.01 17.35
CA ALA A 398 7.29 -9.60 16.05
C ALA A 398 6.22 -10.60 15.55
N SER A 399 6.14 -10.86 14.24
CA SER A 399 5.13 -11.76 13.66
C SER A 399 5.24 -13.23 14.08
N CYS A 400 6.25 -13.67 14.84
CA CYS A 400 6.23 -14.99 15.47
C CYS A 400 5.14 -15.11 16.55
N MET A 401 4.57 -13.99 17.05
CA MET A 401 3.35 -13.99 17.88
C MET A 401 2.18 -14.74 17.21
N LYS A 402 2.15 -14.76 15.87
CA LYS A 402 1.11 -15.46 15.10
C LYS A 402 1.12 -16.99 15.28
N LEU A 403 2.24 -17.56 15.75
CA LEU A 403 2.28 -18.97 16.13
C LEU A 403 1.45 -19.20 17.40
N LEU A 404 1.56 -18.31 18.39
CA LEU A 404 0.77 -18.39 19.61
C LEU A 404 -0.72 -18.20 19.30
N SER A 405 -1.10 -17.12 18.61
CA SER A 405 -2.51 -16.85 18.31
C SER A 405 -3.12 -17.92 17.39
N GLY A 406 -2.35 -18.44 16.43
CA GLY A 406 -2.79 -19.53 15.56
C GLY A 406 -2.98 -20.86 16.29
N ILE A 407 -1.97 -21.35 17.03
CA ILE A 407 -2.05 -22.65 17.71
C ILE A 407 -3.04 -22.62 18.87
N ALA A 408 -3.06 -21.53 19.66
CA ALA A 408 -4.05 -21.38 20.72
C ALA A 408 -5.49 -21.24 20.15
N GLY A 409 -5.62 -20.59 18.99
CA GLY A 409 -6.88 -20.49 18.26
C GLY A 409 -7.37 -21.84 17.75
N LEU A 410 -6.51 -22.62 17.09
CA LEU A 410 -6.82 -23.97 16.64
C LEU A 410 -7.16 -24.91 17.81
N HIS A 411 -6.46 -24.77 18.95
CA HIS A 411 -6.79 -25.50 20.17
C HIS A 411 -8.20 -25.17 20.70
N LEU A 412 -8.58 -23.89 20.69
CA LEU A 412 -9.88 -23.45 21.20
C LEU A 412 -11.03 -23.81 20.26
N LEU A 413 -10.84 -23.57 18.97
CA LEU A 413 -11.90 -23.56 17.97
C LEU A 413 -12.04 -24.90 17.25
N GLY A 414 -10.98 -25.72 17.21
CA GLY A 414 -10.86 -26.88 16.35
C GLY A 414 -10.26 -26.53 14.98
N CYS A 415 -9.66 -27.52 14.32
CA CYS A 415 -9.06 -27.38 12.99
C CYS A 415 -10.09 -27.39 11.84
N ASP A 416 -11.33 -27.79 12.12
CA ASP A 416 -12.46 -27.84 11.20
C ASP A 416 -13.40 -26.62 11.33
N TYR A 417 -13.08 -25.69 12.23
CA TYR A 417 -13.87 -24.49 12.49
C TYR A 417 -14.21 -23.72 11.22
N GLN A 418 -15.49 -23.34 11.10
CA GLN A 418 -16.02 -22.53 10.02
C GLN A 418 -16.45 -21.16 10.55
N TYR A 419 -15.94 -20.10 9.95
CA TYR A 419 -16.50 -18.77 10.13
C TYR A 419 -17.80 -18.68 9.34
N GLU A 420 -18.92 -18.57 10.03
CA GLU A 420 -20.23 -18.48 9.40
C GLU A 420 -20.77 -17.06 9.40
N THR A 421 -21.21 -16.59 8.24
CA THR A 421 -22.03 -15.38 8.12
C THR A 421 -23.33 -15.77 7.44
N THR A 422 -24.46 -15.47 8.08
CA THR A 422 -25.77 -15.98 7.66
C THR A 422 -26.73 -14.85 7.36
N LEU A 423 -27.59 -15.07 6.36
CA LEU A 423 -28.77 -14.28 6.12
C LEU A 423 -29.98 -15.18 6.34
N ALA A 424 -30.90 -14.72 7.16
CA ALA A 424 -32.12 -15.42 7.52
C ALA A 424 -33.33 -14.52 7.31
N MET A 425 -34.51 -15.12 7.19
CA MET A 425 -35.78 -14.42 7.04
C MET A 425 -36.84 -14.99 7.96
N ARG A 426 -37.83 -14.19 8.31
CA ARG A 426 -39.02 -14.59 9.04
C ARG A 426 -40.25 -13.97 8.41
N GLY A 427 -41.33 -14.75 8.28
CA GLY A 427 -42.56 -14.34 7.61
C GLY A 427 -42.71 -14.95 6.21
N ASN A 428 -43.75 -14.52 5.50
CA ASN A 428 -44.14 -15.09 4.21
C ASN A 428 -44.01 -14.06 3.08
N VAL A 429 -43.70 -14.53 1.88
CA VAL A 429 -43.65 -13.69 0.66
C VAL A 429 -45.04 -13.71 0.02
N ASP A 430 -45.62 -12.53 -0.21
CA ASP A 430 -46.90 -12.40 -0.92
C ASP A 430 -46.76 -12.56 -2.45
N ALA A 431 -47.89 -12.57 -3.16
CA ALA A 431 -47.93 -12.79 -4.61
C ALA A 431 -47.18 -11.70 -5.39
N GLU A 432 -47.09 -10.50 -4.84
CA GLU A 432 -46.37 -9.36 -5.40
C GLU A 432 -44.85 -9.44 -5.16
N GLY A 433 -44.38 -10.35 -4.29
CA GLY A 433 -42.98 -10.54 -3.93
C GLY A 433 -42.54 -9.73 -2.69
N THR A 434 -43.47 -9.19 -1.90
CA THR A 434 -43.14 -8.51 -0.64
C THR A 434 -43.08 -9.52 0.50
N LEU A 435 -41.93 -9.58 1.18
CA LEU A 435 -41.81 -10.31 2.43
C LEU A 435 -42.57 -9.57 3.53
N LYS A 436 -43.68 -10.17 4.00
CA LYS A 436 -44.43 -9.77 5.20
C LYS A 436 -43.71 -10.26 6.45
N GLY A 437 -42.60 -9.60 6.76
CA GLY A 437 -41.78 -9.93 7.92
C GLY A 437 -40.38 -9.34 7.83
N ASP A 438 -39.43 -9.96 8.52
CA ASP A 438 -38.10 -9.42 8.77
C ASP A 438 -37.02 -10.22 8.05
N ILE A 439 -35.91 -9.56 7.73
CA ILE A 439 -34.65 -10.22 7.35
C ILE A 439 -33.58 -9.93 8.40
N ALA A 440 -32.68 -10.88 8.61
CA ALA A 440 -31.61 -10.77 9.57
C ALA A 440 -30.27 -11.16 8.93
N PHE A 441 -29.31 -10.24 8.95
CA PHE A 441 -27.92 -10.50 8.61
C PHE A 441 -27.13 -10.72 9.90
N LYS A 442 -26.79 -11.98 10.18
CA LYS A 442 -25.98 -12.37 11.33
C LYS A 442 -24.54 -12.52 10.87
N ALA A 443 -23.75 -11.49 11.15
CA ALA A 443 -22.34 -11.43 10.83
C ALA A 443 -21.53 -12.31 11.78
N GLY A 444 -20.73 -13.21 11.21
CA GLY A 444 -19.69 -13.90 11.96
C GLY A 444 -18.48 -13.01 12.17
N LEU A 445 -17.31 -13.65 12.15
CA LEU A 445 -16.01 -12.98 12.23
C LEU A 445 -15.12 -13.29 11.02
N ASP A 446 -15.71 -13.67 9.87
CA ASP A 446 -14.94 -13.99 8.65
C ASP A 446 -14.02 -12.81 8.27
N PRO A 447 -12.69 -12.97 8.37
CA PRO A 447 -11.73 -11.90 8.09
C PRO A 447 -11.51 -11.62 6.61
N GLN A 448 -12.09 -12.42 5.72
CA GLN A 448 -11.90 -12.34 4.28
C GLN A 448 -13.19 -12.00 3.53
N LEU A 449 -14.33 -11.85 4.23
CA LEU A 449 -15.58 -11.42 3.62
C LEU A 449 -15.45 -9.97 3.11
N MET A 450 -15.55 -9.76 1.80
CA MET A 450 -15.49 -8.45 1.14
C MET A 450 -16.88 -7.97 0.72
N GLU A 451 -17.00 -6.70 0.31
CA GLU A 451 -18.28 -6.13 -0.15
C GLU A 451 -18.84 -6.88 -1.37
N ALA A 452 -17.97 -7.39 -2.25
CA ALA A 452 -18.36 -8.19 -3.42
C ALA A 452 -19.00 -9.54 -3.01
N ASP A 453 -18.58 -10.11 -1.87
CA ASP A 453 -19.07 -11.40 -1.39
C ASP A 453 -20.49 -11.32 -0.80
N LEU A 454 -21.08 -10.12 -0.72
CA LEU A 454 -22.47 -9.94 -0.30
C LEU A 454 -23.49 -10.31 -1.40
N GLN A 455 -23.08 -10.38 -2.67
CA GLN A 455 -24.00 -10.63 -3.79
C GLN A 455 -24.80 -11.94 -3.64
N PRO A 456 -24.20 -13.09 -3.28
CA PRO A 456 -24.93 -14.34 -3.05
C PRO A 456 -26.02 -14.24 -1.98
N PHE A 457 -25.80 -13.45 -0.92
CA PHE A 457 -26.78 -13.24 0.15
C PHE A 457 -28.05 -12.58 -0.40
N ALA A 458 -27.91 -11.48 -1.14
CA ALA A 458 -29.05 -10.78 -1.73
C ALA A 458 -29.71 -11.62 -2.84
N LYS A 459 -28.92 -12.35 -3.63
CA LYS A 459 -29.44 -13.27 -4.65
C LYS A 459 -30.30 -14.37 -4.03
N ALA A 460 -29.90 -14.95 -2.91
CA ALA A 460 -30.67 -16.01 -2.26
C ALA A 460 -32.05 -15.54 -1.77
N LEU A 461 -32.19 -14.28 -1.34
CA LEU A 461 -33.51 -13.68 -1.06
C LEU A 461 -34.35 -13.50 -2.32
N LYS A 462 -33.72 -13.04 -3.41
CA LYS A 462 -34.38 -12.88 -4.70
C LYS A 462 -34.88 -14.21 -5.25
N ASP A 463 -34.10 -15.28 -5.11
CA ASP A 463 -34.46 -16.65 -5.52
C ASP A 463 -35.63 -17.21 -4.69
N LYS A 464 -35.86 -16.67 -3.48
CA LYS A 464 -37.08 -16.92 -2.67
C LYS A 464 -38.29 -16.06 -3.08
N GLY A 465 -38.18 -15.28 -4.16
CA GLY A 465 -39.24 -14.41 -4.67
C GLY A 465 -39.31 -13.03 -3.99
N VAL A 466 -38.36 -12.68 -3.11
CA VAL A 466 -38.38 -11.40 -2.39
C VAL A 466 -37.95 -10.26 -3.31
N LYS A 467 -38.84 -9.27 -3.47
CA LYS A 467 -38.64 -7.99 -4.17
C LYS A 467 -38.70 -6.78 -3.23
N ALA A 468 -39.36 -6.92 -2.08
CA ALA A 468 -39.42 -5.88 -1.05
C ALA A 468 -39.54 -6.50 0.34
N VAL A 469 -39.10 -5.79 1.38
CA VAL A 469 -39.25 -6.20 2.78
C VAL A 469 -40.15 -5.22 3.51
N SER A 470 -41.24 -5.68 4.14
CA SER A 470 -42.13 -4.79 4.88
C SER A 470 -41.67 -4.54 6.31
N GLY A 471 -41.02 -5.51 6.94
CA GLY A 471 -40.53 -5.45 8.32
C GLY A 471 -39.10 -4.89 8.44
N LYS A 472 -38.36 -5.38 9.43
CA LYS A 472 -37.02 -4.92 9.81
C LYS A 472 -35.92 -5.65 9.03
N LEU A 473 -34.84 -4.93 8.78
CA LEU A 473 -33.52 -5.48 8.46
C LEU A 473 -32.68 -5.48 9.73
N ILE A 474 -32.60 -6.63 10.39
CA ILE A 474 -31.81 -6.82 11.60
C ILE A 474 -30.36 -7.08 11.19
N VAL A 475 -29.42 -6.31 11.74
CA VAL A 475 -27.99 -6.49 11.53
C VAL A 475 -27.37 -6.86 12.87
N ASP A 476 -27.02 -8.13 13.01
CA ASP A 476 -26.43 -8.72 14.22
C ASP A 476 -24.91 -8.83 14.00
N LEU A 477 -24.16 -7.90 14.60
CA LEU A 477 -22.71 -7.85 14.50
C LEU A 477 -22.06 -8.31 15.81
N VAL A 478 -21.02 -9.14 15.71
CA VAL A 478 -20.13 -9.43 16.84
C VAL A 478 -19.29 -8.20 17.20
N VAL A 479 -18.86 -7.44 16.19
CA VAL A 479 -18.06 -6.22 16.33
C VAL A 479 -18.73 -5.12 15.53
N ALA A 480 -19.22 -4.08 16.21
CA ALA A 480 -19.85 -2.93 15.56
C ALA A 480 -18.86 -1.82 15.22
N GLU A 481 -17.81 -1.68 16.03
CA GLU A 481 -16.79 -0.65 15.85
C GLU A 481 -15.75 -1.08 14.82
N PRO A 482 -15.21 -0.15 14.01
CA PRO A 482 -14.07 -0.47 13.15
C PRO A 482 -12.86 -0.89 13.99
N VAL A 483 -12.04 -1.79 13.45
CA VAL A 483 -10.77 -2.13 14.09
C VAL A 483 -9.89 -0.88 14.17
N THR A 484 -9.45 -0.57 15.39
CA THR A 484 -8.49 0.48 15.69
C THR A 484 -7.10 -0.11 15.95
N SER A 485 -6.06 0.72 15.85
CA SER A 485 -4.74 0.36 16.34
C SER A 485 -4.78 0.10 17.84
N GLU A 486 -3.98 -0.86 18.28
CA GLU A 486 -3.58 -0.92 19.67
C GLU A 486 -2.69 0.30 19.98
N GLU A 487 -2.69 0.75 21.23
CA GLU A 487 -2.01 1.97 21.70
C GLU A 487 -0.53 2.04 21.30
N HIS A 488 0.12 0.89 21.11
CA HIS A 488 1.55 0.77 20.82
C HIS A 488 1.87 0.37 19.38
N TRP A 489 0.90 0.45 18.47
CA TRP A 489 1.14 0.28 17.04
C TRP A 489 1.63 1.57 16.42
N PHE A 490 2.52 1.49 15.43
CA PHE A 490 2.85 2.69 14.68
C PHE A 490 1.71 3.06 13.71
N PRO A 491 1.45 4.35 13.46
CA PRO A 491 0.33 4.79 12.62
C PRO A 491 0.30 4.19 11.21
N TRP A 492 1.45 3.84 10.64
CA TRP A 492 1.60 3.24 9.31
C TRP A 492 1.49 1.71 9.30
N ASP A 493 1.47 1.05 10.46
CA ASP A 493 1.30 -0.42 10.56
C ASP A 493 -0.13 -0.86 10.22
N LEU A 494 -1.07 0.09 10.14
CA LEU A 494 -2.44 -0.10 9.68
C LEU A 494 -2.61 0.37 8.24
N THR A 495 -2.46 -0.57 7.31
CA THR A 495 -3.15 -0.46 6.02
C THR A 495 -4.63 -0.78 6.24
N PHE A 496 -5.41 0.23 6.67
CA PHE A 496 -6.86 0.12 6.91
C PHE A 496 -7.67 -0.39 5.69
N SER A 497 -7.06 -0.50 4.51
CA SER A 497 -7.68 -1.02 3.29
C SER A 497 -7.87 -2.54 3.27
N LYS A 498 -7.03 -3.33 3.98
CA LYS A 498 -6.96 -4.80 3.80
C LYS A 498 -7.85 -5.64 4.73
N TYR A 499 -8.55 -5.04 5.68
CA TYR A 499 -9.47 -5.80 6.53
C TYR A 499 -10.71 -6.25 5.74
N GLY A 500 -11.28 -7.41 6.11
CA GLY A 500 -12.60 -7.81 5.65
C GLY A 500 -13.68 -6.82 6.09
N LEU A 501 -14.80 -6.81 5.37
CA LEU A 501 -15.94 -5.89 5.59
C LEU A 501 -16.40 -5.86 7.05
N LEU A 502 -16.43 -7.01 7.72
CA LEU A 502 -16.90 -7.15 9.11
C LEU A 502 -16.05 -6.42 10.15
N TYR A 503 -14.86 -5.96 9.76
CA TYR A 503 -13.91 -5.26 10.62
C TYR A 503 -13.84 -3.75 10.31
N LYS A 504 -14.65 -3.27 9.36
CA LYS A 504 -14.68 -1.86 8.91
C LYS A 504 -15.76 -1.00 9.57
N GLY A 505 -16.47 -1.55 10.56
CA GLY A 505 -17.51 -0.87 11.31
C GLY A 505 -18.90 -0.95 10.69
N ASP A 506 -19.90 -0.82 11.56
CA ASP A 506 -21.34 -0.93 11.30
C ASP A 506 -21.81 -0.09 10.11
N LYS A 507 -21.42 1.18 10.04
CA LYS A 507 -21.82 2.11 8.97
C LYS A 507 -21.42 1.61 7.60
N ARG A 508 -20.24 0.99 7.47
CA ARG A 508 -19.75 0.46 6.18
C ARG A 508 -20.44 -0.85 5.83
N ILE A 509 -20.64 -1.74 6.81
CA ILE A 509 -21.36 -3.00 6.65
C ILE A 509 -22.80 -2.74 6.18
N VAL A 510 -23.53 -1.87 6.88
CA VAL A 510 -24.92 -1.50 6.55
C VAL A 510 -25.01 -0.87 5.16
N ARG A 511 -24.07 0.00 4.80
CA ARG A 511 -24.02 0.62 3.46
C ARG A 511 -23.84 -0.43 2.38
N ALA A 512 -22.91 -1.37 2.56
CA ALA A 512 -22.62 -2.43 1.60
C ALA A 512 -23.80 -3.41 1.44
N LEU A 513 -24.42 -3.83 2.55
CA LEU A 513 -25.63 -4.65 2.54
C LEU A 513 -26.77 -3.99 1.77
N ARG A 514 -27.05 -2.71 2.05
CA ARG A 514 -28.11 -1.96 1.39
C ARG A 514 -27.84 -1.80 -0.11
N ALA A 515 -26.60 -1.49 -0.49
CA ALA A 515 -26.21 -1.39 -1.90
C ALA A 515 -26.42 -2.72 -2.62
N THR A 516 -26.07 -3.83 -1.97
CA THR A 516 -26.22 -5.18 -2.53
C THR A 516 -27.68 -5.58 -2.70
N LEU A 517 -28.53 -5.35 -1.69
CA LEU A 517 -29.97 -5.62 -1.77
C LEU A 517 -30.63 -4.81 -2.89
N ARG A 518 -30.33 -3.50 -2.97
CA ARG A 518 -30.83 -2.62 -4.04
C ARG A 518 -30.36 -3.06 -5.42
N GLY A 519 -29.09 -3.47 -5.55
CA GLY A 519 -28.54 -3.98 -6.81
C GLY A 519 -29.24 -5.24 -7.31
N GLN A 520 -29.81 -6.06 -6.41
CA GLN A 520 -30.64 -7.21 -6.77
C GLN A 520 -32.13 -6.87 -6.98
N GLY A 521 -32.51 -5.60 -6.84
CA GLY A 521 -33.90 -5.14 -6.98
C GLY A 521 -34.74 -5.30 -5.72
N ILE A 522 -34.13 -5.51 -4.54
CA ILE A 522 -34.82 -5.68 -3.27
C ILE A 522 -34.95 -4.32 -2.58
N ALA A 523 -36.19 -3.83 -2.42
CA ALA A 523 -36.46 -2.54 -1.80
C ALA A 523 -36.39 -2.60 -0.27
N THR A 524 -35.54 -1.76 0.33
CA THR A 524 -35.43 -1.54 1.78
C THR A 524 -35.33 -0.04 2.13
N ARG A 525 -35.98 0.39 3.21
CA ARG A 525 -35.95 1.75 3.76
C ARG A 525 -34.97 1.85 4.92
N ASP A 526 -34.38 3.04 5.10
CA ASP A 526 -33.40 3.27 6.18
C ASP A 526 -34.03 3.13 7.57
N SER A 527 -35.32 3.47 7.71
CA SER A 527 -36.09 3.29 8.94
C SER A 527 -36.33 1.83 9.34
N GLN A 528 -36.05 0.86 8.46
CA GLN A 528 -36.21 -0.56 8.74
C GLN A 528 -34.96 -1.19 9.35
N ILE A 529 -33.81 -0.51 9.32
CA ILE A 529 -32.53 -1.07 9.76
C ILE A 529 -32.42 -1.02 11.28
N VAL A 530 -32.13 -2.16 11.90
CA VAL A 530 -32.02 -2.30 13.35
C VAL A 530 -30.75 -3.07 13.70
N MET A 531 -29.88 -2.46 14.51
CA MET A 531 -28.71 -3.13 15.09
C MET A 531 -29.15 -3.89 16.34
N ALA A 532 -29.26 -5.21 16.27
CA ALA A 532 -29.72 -6.04 17.37
C ALA A 532 -29.31 -7.51 17.18
N ARG A 533 -29.34 -8.30 18.26
CA ARG A 533 -29.25 -9.76 18.17
C ARG A 533 -30.44 -10.33 17.42
N VAL A 534 -30.21 -11.34 16.59
CA VAL A 534 -31.30 -12.02 15.87
C VAL A 534 -32.21 -12.78 16.86
N PRO A 535 -33.51 -12.46 16.92
CA PRO A 535 -34.47 -13.22 17.75
C PRO A 535 -34.68 -14.65 17.24
N GLU A 536 -35.35 -15.49 18.04
CA GLU A 536 -35.77 -16.82 17.59
C GLU A 536 -36.83 -16.75 16.46
N GLY A 537 -36.97 -17.85 15.72
CA GLY A 537 -37.97 -18.02 14.66
C GLY A 537 -37.55 -17.53 13.27
N PHE A 538 -36.28 -17.24 13.03
CA PHE A 538 -35.74 -16.97 11.70
C PHE A 538 -35.34 -18.27 10.99
N THR A 539 -35.63 -18.36 9.70
CA THR A 539 -35.19 -19.45 8.83
C THR A 539 -34.01 -18.99 7.98
N THR A 540 -32.89 -19.71 8.04
CA THR A 540 -31.69 -19.39 7.24
C THR A 540 -31.98 -19.51 5.75
N VAL A 541 -31.65 -18.46 5.01
CA VAL A 541 -31.78 -18.38 3.55
C VAL A 541 -30.46 -18.71 2.89
N TYR A 542 -29.36 -18.19 3.43
CA TYR A 542 -28.01 -18.40 2.91
C TYR A 542 -26.97 -18.32 4.02
N THR A 543 -25.96 -19.18 3.93
CA THR A 543 -24.79 -19.17 4.80
C THR A 543 -23.54 -19.08 3.93
N SER A 544 -22.69 -18.10 4.21
CA SER A 544 -21.31 -18.08 3.74
C SER A 544 -20.42 -18.66 4.82
N THR A 545 -19.56 -19.61 4.45
CA THR A 545 -18.60 -20.25 5.34
C THR A 545 -17.17 -19.99 4.88
N ARG A 546 -16.25 -19.76 5.83
CA ARG A 546 -14.81 -19.72 5.58
C ARG A 546 -14.11 -20.68 6.52
N SER A 547 -13.24 -21.53 5.98
CA SER A 547 -12.45 -22.45 6.79
C SER A 547 -11.41 -21.69 7.61
N ILE A 548 -11.19 -22.12 8.86
CA ILE A 548 -10.07 -21.63 9.68
C ILE A 548 -8.72 -21.89 9.01
N GLU A 549 -8.62 -22.93 8.16
CA GLU A 549 -7.41 -23.22 7.38
C GLU A 549 -7.04 -22.04 6.46
N ASP A 550 -8.02 -21.43 5.78
CA ASP A 550 -7.77 -20.27 4.90
C ASP A 550 -7.23 -19.08 5.68
N VAL A 551 -7.70 -18.90 6.92
CA VAL A 551 -7.25 -17.84 7.82
C VAL A 551 -5.83 -18.10 8.29
N VAL A 552 -5.52 -19.30 8.81
CA VAL A 552 -4.17 -19.63 9.29
C VAL A 552 -3.16 -19.70 8.15
N LYS A 553 -3.55 -20.15 6.96
CA LYS A 553 -2.70 -20.15 5.75
C LYS A 553 -2.23 -18.75 5.42
N ARG A 554 -3.15 -17.79 5.27
CA ARG A 554 -2.79 -16.40 4.96
C ARG A 554 -2.08 -15.72 6.14
N MET A 555 -2.43 -16.07 7.37
CA MET A 555 -1.78 -15.58 8.58
C MET A 555 -0.31 -16.04 8.68
N TRP A 556 -0.02 -17.30 8.42
CA TRP A 556 1.32 -17.87 8.57
C TRP A 556 2.19 -17.68 7.33
N LYS A 557 1.71 -18.01 6.12
CA LYS A 557 2.50 -17.87 4.87
C LYS A 557 2.76 -16.42 4.50
N ASN A 558 1.71 -15.60 4.48
CA ASN A 558 1.82 -14.19 4.07
C ASN A 558 2.05 -13.24 5.26
N SER A 559 2.18 -13.79 6.48
CA SER A 559 2.34 -13.00 7.70
C SER A 559 1.22 -11.97 7.92
N SER A 560 -0.02 -12.29 7.52
CA SER A 560 -1.10 -11.30 7.52
C SER A 560 -1.50 -10.86 8.93
N ASN A 561 -1.33 -9.57 9.22
CA ASN A 561 -1.74 -8.95 10.49
C ASN A 561 -3.26 -8.97 10.65
N THR A 562 -4.00 -8.71 9.57
CA THR A 562 -5.47 -8.65 9.62
C THR A 562 -6.08 -10.00 10.01
N GLN A 563 -5.55 -11.09 9.47
CA GLN A 563 -5.98 -12.45 9.83
C GLN A 563 -5.63 -12.79 11.29
N ALA A 564 -4.48 -12.36 11.79
CA ALA A 564 -4.08 -12.60 13.17
C ALA A 564 -4.90 -11.77 14.18
N THR A 565 -5.20 -10.51 13.85
CA THR A 565 -6.13 -9.68 14.62
C THR A 565 -7.51 -10.33 14.65
N ALA A 566 -8.03 -10.74 13.50
CA ALA A 566 -9.30 -11.45 13.44
C ALA A 566 -9.32 -12.76 14.24
N MET A 567 -8.24 -13.55 14.18
CA MET A 567 -8.07 -14.74 15.02
C MET A 567 -8.18 -14.40 16.50
N LEU A 568 -7.53 -13.31 16.96
CA LEU A 568 -7.63 -12.83 18.34
C LEU A 568 -9.07 -12.47 18.73
N TYR A 569 -9.80 -11.78 17.85
CA TYR A 569 -11.21 -11.45 18.06
C TYR A 569 -12.07 -12.72 18.13
N THR A 570 -11.79 -13.70 17.27
CA THR A 570 -12.51 -14.98 17.23
C THR A 570 -12.30 -15.76 18.52
N ILE A 571 -11.05 -15.87 18.97
CA ILE A 571 -10.69 -16.47 20.25
C ILE A 571 -11.42 -15.77 21.40
N GLY A 572 -11.37 -14.44 21.43
CA GLY A 572 -11.99 -13.66 22.49
C GLY A 572 -13.50 -13.82 22.54
N HIS A 573 -14.16 -13.78 21.38
CA HIS A 573 -15.60 -13.99 21.28
C HIS A 573 -16.00 -15.42 21.69
N HIS A 574 -15.24 -16.44 21.28
CA HIS A 574 -15.53 -17.82 21.64
C HIS A 574 -15.28 -18.09 23.14
N PHE A 575 -14.20 -17.55 23.69
CA PHE A 575 -13.86 -17.71 25.11
C PHE A 575 -14.83 -16.95 26.02
N ARG A 576 -15.24 -15.73 25.66
CA ARG A 576 -16.15 -14.88 26.43
C ARG A 576 -17.10 -14.10 25.51
N PRO A 577 -18.21 -14.71 25.05
CA PRO A 577 -19.12 -14.12 24.05
C PRO A 577 -19.75 -12.79 24.47
N GLN A 578 -19.88 -12.55 25.78
CA GLN A 578 -20.52 -11.36 26.36
C GLN A 578 -19.54 -10.22 26.69
N LYS A 579 -18.24 -10.40 26.44
CA LYS A 579 -17.20 -9.41 26.71
C LYS A 579 -16.59 -8.92 25.40
N HIS A 580 -15.92 -7.77 25.45
CA HIS A 580 -15.22 -7.27 24.27
C HIS A 580 -14.18 -8.31 23.78
N PRO A 581 -14.14 -8.63 22.48
CA PRO A 581 -13.30 -9.72 21.97
C PRO A 581 -11.80 -9.52 22.24
N VAL A 582 -11.26 -8.31 22.04
CA VAL A 582 -9.80 -8.08 22.11
C VAL A 582 -9.18 -8.41 23.48
N PRO A 583 -9.61 -7.79 24.60
CA PRO A 583 -9.06 -8.13 25.91
C PRO A 583 -9.30 -9.60 26.28
N SER A 584 -10.45 -10.16 25.88
CA SER A 584 -10.79 -11.55 26.14
C SER A 584 -9.85 -12.51 25.41
N GLY A 585 -9.50 -12.20 24.17
CA GLY A 585 -8.52 -12.94 23.37
C GLY A 585 -7.13 -12.90 24.00
N VAL A 586 -6.66 -11.72 24.42
CA VAL A 586 -5.36 -11.56 25.09
C VAL A 586 -5.30 -12.36 26.40
N ILE A 587 -6.37 -12.31 27.20
CA ILE A 587 -6.49 -13.11 28.43
C ILE A 587 -6.41 -14.60 28.10
N TYR A 588 -7.09 -15.05 27.05
CA TYR A 588 -7.03 -16.44 26.63
C TYR A 588 -5.62 -16.86 26.22
N LEU A 589 -4.91 -16.07 25.40
CA LEU A 589 -3.54 -16.37 25.00
C LEU A 589 -2.58 -16.47 26.20
N LYS A 590 -2.73 -15.57 27.18
CA LYS A 590 -1.96 -15.63 28.44
C LYS A 590 -2.29 -16.88 29.25
N ASN A 591 -3.57 -17.25 29.34
CA ASN A 591 -4.01 -18.46 30.02
C ASN A 591 -3.48 -19.71 29.34
N PHE A 592 -3.50 -19.76 28.00
CA PHE A 592 -2.96 -20.87 27.22
C PHE A 592 -1.47 -21.11 27.52
N LEU A 593 -0.64 -20.06 27.47
CA LEU A 593 0.78 -20.17 27.85
C LEU A 593 0.97 -20.68 29.28
N ARG A 594 0.19 -20.16 30.23
CA ARG A 594 0.35 -20.48 31.67
C ARG A 594 -0.16 -21.87 32.05
N SER A 595 -1.34 -22.25 31.56
CA SER A 595 -2.05 -23.46 32.00
C SER A 595 -1.76 -24.67 31.12
N LYS A 596 -1.60 -24.48 29.80
CA LYS A 596 -1.31 -25.57 28.86
C LYS A 596 0.18 -25.79 28.67
N LEU A 597 0.98 -24.71 28.67
CA LEU A 597 2.41 -24.79 28.37
C LEU A 597 3.32 -24.56 29.58
N GLY A 598 2.74 -24.28 30.77
CA GLY A 598 3.52 -24.10 32.00
C GLY A 598 4.37 -22.82 32.06
N HIS A 599 4.25 -21.92 31.08
CA HIS A 599 5.02 -20.68 31.03
C HIS A 599 4.39 -19.59 31.89
N ARG A 600 4.88 -19.46 33.14
CA ARG A 600 4.38 -18.50 34.13
C ARG A 600 5.24 -17.24 34.29
N ASP A 601 6.33 -17.13 33.55
CA ASP A 601 7.25 -15.99 33.59
C ASP A 601 6.51 -14.67 33.34
N SER A 602 6.57 -13.75 34.30
CA SER A 602 5.90 -12.44 34.22
C SER A 602 6.52 -11.52 33.17
N ARG A 603 7.73 -11.82 32.69
CA ARG A 603 8.40 -11.10 31.59
C ARG A 603 7.82 -11.45 30.22
N ILE A 604 7.01 -12.50 30.11
CA ILE A 604 6.23 -12.80 28.91
C ILE A 604 5.02 -11.86 28.87
N VAL A 605 4.94 -11.08 27.80
CA VAL A 605 3.95 -10.01 27.65
C VAL A 605 3.21 -10.19 26.32
N ILE A 606 1.88 -10.10 26.39
CA ILE A 606 1.00 -10.19 25.22
C ILE A 606 0.05 -8.99 25.29
N HIS A 607 0.11 -8.16 24.25
CA HIS A 607 -0.77 -7.02 23.99
C HIS A 607 -1.69 -7.27 22.79
N ASP A 608 -1.18 -7.95 21.76
CA ASP A 608 -1.95 -8.31 20.56
C ASP A 608 -1.66 -9.76 20.10
N GLY A 609 -2.40 -10.21 19.09
CA GLY A 609 -2.24 -11.54 18.48
C GLY A 609 -1.42 -11.54 17.19
N CYS A 610 -1.10 -10.36 16.63
CA CYS A 610 -0.42 -10.23 15.35
C CYS A 610 1.09 -9.98 15.49
N GLY A 611 1.54 -9.46 16.64
CA GLY A 611 2.94 -9.17 16.88
C GLY A 611 3.42 -7.83 16.33
N LEU A 612 2.52 -6.88 16.08
CA LEU A 612 2.88 -5.50 15.70
C LEU A 612 3.30 -4.69 16.92
N CYS A 613 2.64 -4.91 18.07
CA CYS A 613 3.02 -4.26 19.30
C CYS A 613 4.45 -4.64 19.69
N VAL A 614 5.33 -3.64 19.70
CA VAL A 614 6.76 -3.78 20.05
C VAL A 614 6.99 -4.16 21.50
N TYR A 615 5.96 -4.10 22.37
CA TYR A 615 6.00 -4.52 23.77
C TYR A 615 5.62 -5.98 23.99
N ASN A 616 5.14 -6.69 22.96
CA ASN A 616 5.00 -8.14 23.06
C ASN A 616 6.36 -8.75 23.41
N ARG A 617 6.38 -9.72 24.33
CA ARG A 617 7.59 -10.42 24.76
C ARG A 617 7.32 -11.91 24.79
N LEU A 618 8.07 -12.68 24.01
CA LEU A 618 8.13 -14.15 24.10
C LEU A 618 9.60 -14.55 24.25
N SER A 619 9.86 -15.77 24.71
CA SER A 619 11.20 -16.33 24.76
C SER A 619 11.34 -17.48 23.75
N PRO A 620 12.57 -17.86 23.35
CA PRO A 620 12.76 -19.06 22.53
C PRO A 620 12.18 -20.32 23.17
N ASN A 621 12.23 -20.41 24.51
CA ASN A 621 11.61 -21.49 25.26
C ASN A 621 10.09 -21.51 25.07
N ALA A 622 9.42 -20.35 25.17
CA ALA A 622 7.97 -20.26 24.95
C ALA A 622 7.58 -20.58 23.49
N LEU A 623 8.31 -20.05 22.50
CA LEU A 623 8.02 -20.31 21.09
C LEU A 623 8.22 -21.78 20.70
N THR A 624 9.27 -22.43 21.20
CA THR A 624 9.47 -23.87 20.96
C THR A 624 8.42 -24.72 21.66
N ALA A 625 7.98 -24.36 22.87
CA ALA A 625 6.87 -25.06 23.55
C ALA A 625 5.53 -24.89 22.83
N ILE A 626 5.26 -23.71 22.25
CA ILE A 626 4.10 -23.49 21.38
C ILE A 626 4.14 -24.45 20.18
N LEU A 627 5.28 -24.54 19.49
CA LEU A 627 5.46 -25.44 18.35
C LEU A 627 5.38 -26.91 18.75
N GLU A 628 5.97 -27.29 19.88
CA GLU A 628 5.88 -28.64 20.44
C GLU A 628 4.42 -29.03 20.69
N TYR A 629 3.65 -28.15 21.33
CA TYR A 629 2.23 -28.38 21.57
C TYR A 629 1.46 -28.60 20.26
N GLY A 630 1.67 -27.72 19.28
CA GLY A 630 1.01 -27.86 17.98
C GLY A 630 1.47 -29.09 17.20
N TYR A 631 2.70 -29.55 17.40
CA TYR A 631 3.23 -30.75 16.73
C TYR A 631 2.72 -32.05 17.36
N LYS A 632 2.51 -32.07 18.69
CA LYS A 632 1.98 -33.23 19.42
C LYS A 632 0.50 -33.50 19.10
N ASP A 633 -0.26 -32.46 18.81
CA ASP A 633 -1.62 -32.59 18.30
C ASP A 633 -1.61 -32.94 16.81
N LYS A 634 -2.23 -34.06 16.43
CA LYS A 634 -2.19 -34.58 15.05
C LYS A 634 -2.80 -33.61 14.03
N ASP A 635 -3.89 -32.94 14.39
CA ASP A 635 -4.64 -32.08 13.47
C ASP A 635 -3.96 -30.72 13.34
N ILE A 636 -3.50 -30.16 14.45
CA ILE A 636 -2.70 -28.92 14.44
C ILE A 636 -1.36 -29.14 13.73
N ARG A 637 -0.72 -30.30 13.90
CA ARG A 637 0.50 -30.66 13.16
C ARG A 637 0.25 -30.63 11.66
N GLY A 638 -0.87 -31.21 11.20
CA GLY A 638 -1.27 -31.14 9.80
C GLY A 638 -1.41 -29.71 9.30
N MET A 639 -1.97 -28.81 10.10
CA MET A 639 -2.06 -27.38 9.78
C MET A 639 -0.68 -26.73 9.68
N LEU A 640 0.23 -26.98 10.64
CA LEU A 640 1.58 -26.42 10.64
C LEU A 640 2.39 -26.87 9.42
N GLU A 641 2.32 -28.15 9.08
CA GLU A 641 3.06 -28.74 7.97
C GLU A 641 2.65 -28.20 6.59
N ARG A 642 1.35 -27.88 6.41
CA ARG A 642 0.82 -27.32 5.16
C ARG A 642 0.99 -25.81 5.06
N ASN A 643 0.81 -25.11 6.18
CA ASN A 643 0.54 -23.67 6.17
C ASN A 643 1.69 -22.79 6.67
N LEU A 644 2.77 -23.34 7.23
CA LEU A 644 4.00 -22.55 7.44
C LEU A 644 4.69 -22.22 6.11
N SER A 645 5.46 -21.13 6.08
CA SER A 645 6.29 -20.77 4.92
C SER A 645 7.42 -21.78 4.77
N ILE A 646 7.83 -22.07 3.54
CA ILE A 646 8.90 -23.01 3.21
C ILE A 646 10.12 -22.24 2.71
N ALA A 647 11.28 -22.47 3.32
CA ALA A 647 12.56 -21.83 2.98
C ALA A 647 12.86 -21.88 1.48
N GLY A 648 13.03 -20.69 0.88
CA GLY A 648 13.34 -20.53 -0.54
C GLY A 648 12.20 -20.88 -1.51
N VAL A 649 11.06 -21.36 -1.03
CA VAL A 649 9.97 -21.88 -1.89
C VAL A 649 8.77 -20.94 -1.87
N ASP A 650 8.21 -20.64 -0.70
CA ASP A 650 6.97 -19.86 -0.61
C ASP A 650 6.91 -18.96 0.64
N GLY A 651 5.84 -18.16 0.70
CA GLY A 651 5.56 -17.25 1.81
C GLY A 651 6.71 -16.27 2.07
N THR A 652 6.81 -15.82 3.31
CA THR A 652 7.88 -14.89 3.72
C THR A 652 9.29 -15.48 3.63
N LEU A 653 9.42 -16.81 3.73
CA LEU A 653 10.72 -17.48 3.65
C LEU A 653 11.26 -17.67 2.22
N ALA A 654 10.44 -17.44 1.19
CA ALA A 654 10.87 -17.56 -0.21
C ALA A 654 12.08 -16.67 -0.52
N ARG A 655 12.08 -15.43 -0.01
CA ARG A 655 13.17 -14.45 -0.20
C ARG A 655 14.11 -14.39 1.00
N GLU A 656 13.59 -14.57 2.21
CA GLU A 656 14.38 -14.41 3.45
C GLU A 656 15.35 -15.58 3.70
N MET A 657 15.09 -16.75 3.08
CA MET A 657 15.89 -17.96 3.30
C MET A 657 16.15 -18.75 2.00
N CYS A 658 16.84 -18.12 1.05
CA CYS A 658 17.08 -18.64 -0.31
C CYS A 658 18.32 -19.54 -0.48
N GLY A 659 19.11 -19.78 0.58
CA GLY A 659 20.33 -20.58 0.52
C GLY A 659 20.07 -22.01 0.06
N GLN A 660 20.90 -22.53 -0.85
CA GLN A 660 20.71 -23.85 -1.46
C GLN A 660 20.67 -24.99 -0.43
N LYS A 661 21.40 -24.85 0.69
CA LYS A 661 21.41 -25.83 1.79
C LYS A 661 20.07 -25.95 2.51
N VAL A 662 19.36 -24.85 2.70
CA VAL A 662 18.12 -24.76 3.49
C VAL A 662 16.84 -24.78 2.65
N ARG A 663 16.96 -24.55 1.34
CA ARG A 663 15.82 -24.53 0.40
C ARG A 663 14.99 -25.81 0.53
N GLY A 664 13.70 -25.65 0.84
CA GLY A 664 12.74 -26.75 0.99
C GLY A 664 12.82 -27.53 2.30
N LYS A 665 13.83 -27.30 3.16
CA LYS A 665 14.10 -28.10 4.36
C LYS A 665 13.63 -27.48 5.66
N VAL A 666 13.38 -26.17 5.67
CA VAL A 666 12.92 -25.42 6.84
C VAL A 666 11.52 -24.91 6.58
N LYS A 667 10.58 -25.19 7.50
CA LYS A 667 9.25 -24.61 7.53
C LYS A 667 9.12 -23.69 8.72
N GLY A 668 8.71 -22.44 8.54
CA GLY A 668 8.69 -21.52 9.67
C GLY A 668 7.88 -20.25 9.48
N LYS A 669 7.76 -19.52 10.57
CA LYS A 669 7.17 -18.18 10.64
C LYS A 669 8.28 -17.18 10.90
N THR A 670 8.33 -16.14 10.06
CA THR A 670 9.26 -15.02 10.24
C THR A 670 8.59 -13.86 10.99
N GLY A 671 9.38 -13.02 11.63
CA GLY A 671 8.97 -11.76 12.21
C GLY A 671 10.05 -10.71 12.00
N THR A 672 9.65 -9.50 11.62
CA THR A 672 10.59 -8.38 11.43
C THR A 672 9.87 -7.08 11.79
N LEU A 673 10.49 -6.26 12.63
CA LEU A 673 10.09 -4.87 12.89
C LEU A 673 11.37 -4.02 12.90
N SER A 674 11.57 -3.20 11.87
CA SER A 674 12.81 -2.43 11.70
C SER A 674 12.98 -1.30 12.71
N HIS A 675 11.88 -0.76 13.24
CA HIS A 675 11.87 0.28 14.27
C HIS A 675 11.19 -0.21 15.56
N PRO A 676 11.62 0.26 16.75
CA PRO A 676 12.76 1.15 17.01
C PRO A 676 14.11 0.43 17.21
N TYR A 677 14.15 -0.92 17.27
CA TYR A 677 15.34 -1.66 17.71
C TYR A 677 15.85 -2.75 16.75
N GLY A 678 15.40 -2.79 15.49
CA GLY A 678 15.81 -3.87 14.57
C GLY A 678 15.48 -5.27 15.12
N ILE A 679 14.18 -5.54 15.25
CA ILE A 679 13.66 -6.81 15.77
C ILE A 679 13.56 -7.80 14.62
N SER A 680 14.07 -9.00 14.81
CA SER A 680 13.87 -10.12 13.89
C SER A 680 13.63 -11.40 14.69
N SER A 681 12.78 -12.27 14.17
CA SER A 681 12.52 -13.57 14.77
C SER A 681 12.20 -14.61 13.71
N LEU A 682 12.58 -15.85 13.98
CA LEU A 682 12.28 -16.99 13.14
C LEU A 682 12.01 -18.20 14.03
N ALA A 683 10.84 -18.81 13.89
CA ALA A 683 10.50 -20.03 14.61
C ALA A 683 9.80 -21.02 13.69
N GLY A 684 10.09 -22.31 13.84
CA GLY A 684 9.59 -23.30 12.90
C GLY A 684 10.03 -24.73 13.19
N LEU A 685 9.87 -25.55 12.16
CA LEU A 685 10.13 -26.98 12.13
C LEU A 685 11.15 -27.30 11.02
N CYS A 686 12.05 -28.24 11.27
CA CYS A 686 12.94 -28.80 10.25
C CYS A 686 13.32 -30.23 10.61
N GLU A 687 13.80 -30.98 9.61
CA GLU A 687 14.37 -32.32 9.83
C GLU A 687 15.90 -32.19 10.01
N GLY A 688 16.41 -32.76 11.09
CA GLY A 688 17.84 -32.81 11.40
C GLY A 688 18.60 -33.83 10.55
N SER A 689 19.93 -33.81 10.64
CA SER A 689 20.82 -34.75 9.93
C SER A 689 20.54 -36.23 10.20
N ASN A 690 20.06 -36.53 11.41
CA ASN A 690 19.69 -37.86 11.87
C ASN A 690 18.23 -38.26 11.56
N GLY A 691 17.50 -37.46 10.78
CA GLY A 691 16.09 -37.68 10.45
C GLY A 691 15.10 -37.32 11.56
N HIS A 692 15.58 -36.78 12.70
CA HIS A 692 14.69 -36.33 13.76
C HIS A 692 14.01 -35.02 13.37
N MET A 693 12.74 -34.89 13.75
CA MET A 693 12.02 -33.64 13.66
C MET A 693 12.43 -32.69 14.79
N LEU A 694 12.79 -31.46 14.42
CA LEU A 694 13.24 -30.41 15.33
C LEU A 694 12.26 -29.25 15.31
N ALA A 695 11.93 -28.72 16.49
CA ALA A 695 11.34 -27.40 16.66
C ALA A 695 12.43 -26.40 17.06
N PHE A 696 12.40 -25.21 16.48
CA PHE A 696 13.38 -24.18 16.79
C PHE A 696 12.74 -22.80 16.91
N ALA A 697 13.38 -21.94 17.69
CA ALA A 697 13.06 -20.52 17.76
C ALA A 697 14.35 -19.71 17.88
N ILE A 698 14.45 -18.64 17.08
CA ILE A 698 15.57 -17.71 16.99
C ILE A 698 14.99 -16.32 17.16
N MET A 699 15.55 -15.54 18.07
CA MET A 699 15.06 -14.21 18.41
C MET A 699 16.22 -13.23 18.52
N ASP A 700 16.04 -12.09 17.85
CA ASP A 700 17.04 -11.05 17.69
C ASP A 700 16.39 -9.69 17.98
N SER A 701 17.08 -8.84 18.75
CA SER A 701 16.70 -7.44 18.89
C SER A 701 17.91 -6.57 19.19
N ARG A 702 17.78 -5.26 19.01
CA ARG A 702 18.89 -4.29 19.14
C ARG A 702 20.06 -4.60 18.20
N MET A 703 19.76 -5.10 17.00
CA MET A 703 20.73 -5.36 15.93
C MET A 703 20.12 -5.10 14.55
N SER A 704 20.94 -4.96 13.52
CA SER A 704 20.43 -4.83 12.14
C SER A 704 19.62 -6.06 11.75
N VAL A 705 18.47 -5.85 11.10
CA VAL A 705 17.63 -6.95 10.57
C VAL A 705 18.40 -7.80 9.57
N LEU A 706 19.32 -7.20 8.81
CA LEU A 706 20.17 -7.94 7.86
C LEU A 706 21.11 -8.89 8.59
N ASP A 707 21.75 -8.42 9.66
CA ASP A 707 22.65 -9.24 10.49
C ASP A 707 21.89 -10.38 11.18
N ALA A 708 20.73 -10.07 11.76
CA ALA A 708 19.84 -11.07 12.36
C ALA A 708 19.46 -12.16 11.34
N ARG A 709 19.09 -11.77 10.12
CA ARG A 709 18.77 -12.74 9.04
C ARG A 709 19.96 -13.59 8.63
N VAL A 710 21.18 -13.05 8.66
CA VAL A 710 22.41 -13.82 8.43
C VAL A 710 22.61 -14.85 9.55
N LEU A 711 22.43 -14.47 10.81
CA LEU A 711 22.52 -15.40 11.96
C LEU A 711 21.45 -16.49 11.88
N GLN A 712 20.20 -16.12 11.61
CA GLN A 712 19.08 -17.05 11.47
C GLN A 712 19.33 -18.07 10.34
N ARG A 713 19.83 -17.62 9.19
CA ARG A 713 20.18 -18.51 8.07
C ARG A 713 21.31 -19.46 8.44
N LYS A 714 22.41 -18.95 9.03
CA LYS A 714 23.55 -19.79 9.45
C LYS A 714 23.15 -20.83 10.49
N LEU A 715 22.28 -20.47 11.44
CA LEU A 715 21.75 -21.44 12.42
C LEU A 715 20.88 -22.50 11.73
N CYS A 716 20.01 -22.10 10.78
CA CYS A 716 19.22 -23.04 9.99
C CYS A 716 20.10 -23.99 9.17
N GLU A 717 21.17 -23.49 8.57
CA GLU A 717 22.16 -24.31 7.86
C GLU A 717 22.89 -25.31 8.78
N ALA A 718 23.07 -24.99 10.05
CA ALA A 718 23.66 -25.91 11.03
C ALA A 718 22.70 -27.04 11.45
N MET A 719 21.39 -26.78 11.41
CA MET A 719 20.33 -27.73 11.79
C MET A 719 20.00 -28.74 10.67
N VAL A 720 19.93 -28.27 9.42
CA VAL A 720 19.52 -29.12 8.29
C VAL A 720 20.68 -29.94 7.74
N LYS A 721 20.34 -31.10 7.17
CA LYS A 721 21.27 -32.02 6.50
C LYS A 721 21.92 -31.43 5.24
#